data_AF-A0A7L0KTM4-F1
#
_entry.id   AF-A0A7L0KTM4-F1
#
_cell.length_a   1.000
_cell.length_b   1.000
_cell.length_c   1.000
_cell.angle_alpha   90.00
_cell.angle_beta   90.00
_cell.angle_gamma   90.00
#
_symmetry.space_group_name_H-M   'P 1'
#
loop_
_entity.id
_entity.type
_entity.pdbx_description
1 polymer ?
#
loop_
_entity_poly.entity_id
_entity_poly.type
_entity_poly.pdbx_seq_one_letter_code
_entity_poly.pdbx_strand_id
1 'polypeptide(L)'
;SSSKGNIPPLPFSNSVVSTQKSKPEWRYPAQQLESEVHIPSQTQDPCLDWDVAVHQKAPGLLALQHHHHSTWGRAVGFLEPTAKLLKDLTVPSATINGQKSAQIASDLDFKENPTKSDNLSVIKDQSAVEKTLHGGCRGQGGSAEPRGRWPRAGPGPGQQQQQQRAAGAIRASWRCRAHLARLGNAPGEARRRHLENFYSRAKHLAANWNRIRTSRRTIIHIPSLGYSQHIREHIPDLALQQNLQMGRLCDILDANVDVIYICPLALSEELLQYYHKLLGLQAAVRSGNPEDTADLQDRFRILTPEAINSFPEHHMCLATVLKYSPRTLQRLQVLLQGRDAYVVGGVPHLDDLAVADQLQVPLLGSEPAVAQLYSTKSGSKRIFASAGVPTPPGERDIRSREQLLQALSQLILDNLEVRRWLFKVDDERGGNGTAFCDVISHLECYPWIQREWQGHGPGACSESQARELALVKISQELPGLLAQHVQPVNEKRFPTWEKFLQTFLTQGGVIEAFPFSASVTNLTVDLLIEPTGEVTLVSSGDQLHAEGPLRSSGTTIPQRSVDPELLKALCWKIGEACKSKGVLGYFSVDFVAFTHPQTRQQQVWATDLDLCYSDQLALTQLLLYVTDGNLDCGSSCLQGPLGSKESKSQQVQHQGTKPPAPSSPWCAVASSQLRHSSLSGISYNLLLHICKARGVGFDLQEKQGTVFVLYEDQKRHSLGMVTIGEDLQGVLLTFARNLFIIHQEISAPNMQGETNFKMAIRDIEAILGVTAENKLRLGEEQPWEADALKE
;
A
#
# COMPACT_ATOMS: atom_id res chain seq x y z
N SER A 1 -27.36 12.07 -64.75
CA SER A 1 -28.19 11.35 -65.74
C SER A 1 -28.40 9.92 -65.26
N SER A 2 -29.66 9.47 -65.27
CA SER A 2 -30.21 8.10 -65.01
C SER A 2 -29.26 7.02 -64.47
N SER A 3 -29.61 6.31 -63.39
CA SER A 3 -30.51 5.15 -63.54
C SER A 3 -31.09 4.62 -62.21
N LYS A 4 -32.28 4.02 -62.33
CA LYS A 4 -33.15 3.43 -61.30
C LYS A 4 -32.69 2.05 -60.82
N GLY A 5 -33.07 1.68 -59.60
CA GLY A 5 -33.17 0.30 -59.13
C GLY A 5 -34.13 0.17 -57.94
N ASN A 6 -35.24 -0.54 -58.15
CA ASN A 6 -36.40 -0.70 -57.26
C ASN A 6 -36.15 -1.64 -56.06
N ILE A 7 -36.76 -1.32 -54.92
CA ILE A 7 -36.99 -2.22 -53.77
C ILE A 7 -38.52 -2.48 -53.67
N PRO A 8 -39.00 -3.73 -53.54
CA PRO A 8 -40.43 -4.01 -53.32
C PRO A 8 -40.84 -3.87 -51.84
N PRO A 9 -42.12 -3.59 -51.54
CA PRO A 9 -42.60 -3.33 -50.19
C PRO A 9 -43.03 -4.61 -49.46
N LEU A 10 -42.81 -4.65 -48.14
CA LEU A 10 -43.42 -5.63 -47.22
C LEU A 10 -44.63 -5.00 -46.53
N PRO A 11 -45.70 -5.78 -46.24
CA PRO A 11 -46.98 -5.27 -45.80
C PRO A 11 -47.04 -5.03 -44.29
N PHE A 12 -47.83 -4.02 -43.93
CA PHE A 12 -48.33 -3.78 -42.58
C PHE A 12 -49.49 -4.72 -42.27
N SER A 13 -49.51 -5.30 -41.07
CA SER A 13 -50.77 -5.49 -40.35
C SER A 13 -50.57 -5.36 -38.83
N ASN A 14 -51.51 -4.62 -38.26
CA ASN A 14 -51.55 -4.13 -36.88
C ASN A 14 -51.76 -5.26 -35.86
N SER A 15 -51.10 -5.14 -34.71
CA SER A 15 -51.80 -5.36 -33.44
C SER A 15 -51.38 -4.28 -32.44
N VAL A 16 -52.36 -3.47 -32.07
CA VAL A 16 -52.28 -2.46 -31.03
C VAL A 16 -52.50 -3.18 -29.70
N VAL A 17 -51.46 -3.26 -28.88
CA VAL A 17 -51.57 -3.49 -27.43
C VAL A 17 -50.61 -2.53 -26.75
N SER A 18 -51.15 -1.80 -25.79
CA SER A 18 -50.55 -0.71 -25.03
C SER A 18 -49.15 -1.01 -24.47
N THR A 19 -48.16 -0.20 -24.80
CA THR A 19 -46.91 -0.11 -24.03
C THR A 19 -47.14 0.74 -22.78
N GLN A 20 -47.66 0.11 -21.73
CA GLN A 20 -47.56 0.61 -20.36
C GLN A 20 -46.07 0.55 -19.97
N LYS A 21 -45.44 1.71 -19.76
CA LYS A 21 -44.14 1.81 -19.09
C LYS A 21 -44.30 1.31 -17.65
N SER A 22 -44.02 0.04 -17.40
CA SER A 22 -43.83 -0.47 -16.05
C SER A 22 -42.42 -0.08 -15.58
N LYS A 23 -42.37 0.90 -14.68
CA LYS A 23 -41.26 1.04 -13.73
C LYS A 23 -41.12 -0.29 -12.97
N PRO A 24 -39.93 -0.87 -12.81
CA PRO A 24 -39.76 -1.89 -11.80
C PRO A 24 -39.73 -1.19 -10.43
N GLU A 25 -40.89 -1.16 -9.76
CA GLU A 25 -40.94 -0.96 -8.31
C GLU A 25 -40.31 -2.19 -7.64
N TRP A 26 -39.03 -2.06 -7.29
CA TRP A 26 -38.39 -3.00 -6.39
C TRP A 26 -38.87 -2.70 -4.97
N ARG A 27 -39.82 -3.51 -4.49
CA ARG A 27 -40.16 -3.60 -3.06
C ARG A 27 -39.06 -4.40 -2.35
N TYR A 28 -38.30 -3.71 -1.51
CA TYR A 28 -37.49 -4.33 -0.47
C TYR A 28 -38.39 -5.06 0.54
N PRO A 29 -38.09 -6.30 0.96
CA PRO A 29 -38.37 -6.72 2.32
C PRO A 29 -37.22 -6.21 3.20
N ALA A 30 -37.34 -4.95 3.64
CA ALA A 30 -36.50 -4.43 4.70
C ALA A 30 -36.97 -5.06 6.02
N GLN A 31 -36.25 -6.07 6.51
CA GLN A 31 -36.16 -6.32 7.95
C GLN A 31 -34.99 -5.51 8.48
N GLN A 32 -35.17 -4.18 8.51
CA GLN A 32 -34.44 -3.34 9.45
C GLN A 32 -35.10 -3.54 10.81
N LEU A 33 -34.35 -4.15 11.73
CA LEU A 33 -34.64 -4.06 13.14
C LEU A 33 -34.18 -2.65 13.60
N GLU A 34 -34.92 -1.62 13.20
CA GLU A 34 -34.87 -0.33 13.88
C GLU A 34 -35.46 -0.55 15.27
N SER A 35 -34.59 -0.64 16.27
CA SER A 35 -35.01 -0.36 17.63
C SER A 35 -35.02 1.17 17.73
N GLU A 36 -36.19 1.78 17.52
CA GLU A 36 -36.48 3.11 18.04
C GLU A 36 -36.24 3.06 19.55
N VAL A 37 -35.07 3.54 19.98
CA VAL A 37 -34.92 4.01 21.35
C VAL A 37 -35.62 5.35 21.38
N HIS A 38 -36.91 5.32 21.72
CA HIS A 38 -37.55 6.46 22.37
C HIS A 38 -36.64 6.87 23.52
N ILE A 39 -35.98 8.02 23.41
CA ILE A 39 -35.34 8.69 24.54
C ILE A 39 -36.48 9.32 25.35
N PRO A 40 -36.84 8.79 26.54
CA PRO A 40 -37.68 9.55 27.44
C PRO A 40 -36.82 10.68 28.00
N SER A 41 -37.34 11.90 28.00
CA SER A 41 -36.79 12.98 28.79
C SER A 41 -36.89 12.62 30.28
N GLN A 42 -35.84 12.06 30.85
CA GLN A 42 -35.70 11.89 32.30
C GLN A 42 -34.28 12.21 32.75
N THR A 43 -34.16 13.31 33.47
CA THR A 43 -33.12 13.59 34.46
C THR A 43 -33.08 12.46 35.49
N GLN A 44 -32.22 11.44 35.29
CA GLN A 44 -31.80 10.48 36.31
C GLN A 44 -30.34 10.03 36.04
N ASP A 45 -29.53 9.99 37.09
CA ASP A 45 -28.11 9.57 37.07
C ASP A 45 -27.90 8.20 36.38
N PRO A 46 -26.78 7.97 35.67
CA PRO A 46 -26.51 6.69 35.03
C PRO A 46 -26.35 5.58 36.07
N CYS A 47 -27.06 4.46 35.88
CA CYS A 47 -26.93 3.26 36.71
C CYS A 47 -25.55 2.60 36.46
N LEU A 48 -24.66 2.69 37.44
CA LEU A 48 -23.25 2.25 37.37
C LEU A 48 -23.01 0.80 37.85
N ASP A 49 -24.05 -0.01 37.97
CA ASP A 49 -23.94 -1.39 38.48
C ASP A 49 -23.62 -2.41 37.39
N TRP A 50 -22.98 -3.53 37.75
CA TRP A 50 -22.71 -4.63 36.83
C TRP A 50 -22.78 -6.01 37.49
N ASP A 51 -23.08 -7.04 36.70
CA ASP A 51 -23.11 -8.44 37.14
C ASP A 51 -21.77 -9.14 36.86
N VAL A 52 -21.23 -9.84 37.86
CA VAL A 52 -19.92 -10.53 37.76
C VAL A 52 -19.96 -11.72 36.79
N ALA A 53 -21.13 -12.28 36.52
CA ALA A 53 -21.30 -13.46 35.67
C ALA A 53 -21.28 -13.14 34.15
N VAL A 54 -21.19 -11.87 33.76
CA VAL A 54 -21.14 -11.44 32.35
C VAL A 54 -19.79 -10.79 32.06
N HIS A 55 -19.09 -11.31 31.06
CA HIS A 55 -17.78 -10.85 30.55
C HIS A 55 -17.66 -9.32 30.42
N GLN A 56 -16.40 -8.83 30.44
CA GLN A 56 -15.81 -7.48 30.31
C GLN A 56 -16.46 -6.43 29.35
N LYS A 57 -17.61 -6.71 28.73
CA LYS A 57 -18.33 -5.84 27.79
C LYS A 57 -19.76 -5.50 28.27
N ALA A 58 -20.00 -5.45 29.58
CA ALA A 58 -21.29 -4.98 30.11
C ALA A 58 -21.39 -3.45 29.94
N PRO A 59 -22.55 -2.88 29.50
CA PRO A 59 -22.71 -1.44 29.29
C PRO A 59 -22.41 -0.59 30.54
N GLY A 60 -22.79 -1.07 31.74
CA GLY A 60 -22.48 -0.41 33.01
C GLY A 60 -20.99 -0.37 33.33
N LEU A 61 -20.24 -1.40 32.92
CA LEU A 61 -18.78 -1.49 33.09
C LEU A 61 -18.05 -0.50 32.15
N LEU A 62 -18.53 -0.36 30.92
CA LEU A 62 -18.00 0.59 29.94
C LEU A 62 -18.32 2.04 30.32
N ALA A 63 -19.51 2.30 30.86
CA ALA A 63 -19.87 3.61 31.41
C ALA A 63 -18.95 4.00 32.59
N LEU A 64 -18.62 3.05 33.47
CA LEU A 64 -17.70 3.26 34.58
C LEU A 64 -16.24 3.49 34.11
N GLN A 65 -15.79 2.75 33.08
CA GLN A 65 -14.47 2.93 32.46
C GLN A 65 -14.32 4.34 31.85
N HIS A 66 -15.38 4.87 31.24
CA HIS A 66 -15.40 6.23 30.69
C HIS A 66 -15.41 7.31 31.76
N HIS A 67 -16.04 7.08 32.93
CA HIS A 67 -16.10 8.07 34.01
C HIS A 67 -14.92 8.04 34.99
N HIS A 68 -14.23 6.90 35.13
CA HIS A 68 -13.17 6.71 36.13
C HIS A 68 -11.86 6.15 35.54
N HIS A 69 -11.35 6.79 34.49
CA HIS A 69 -10.16 6.33 33.74
C HIS A 69 -8.88 6.23 34.61
N SER A 70 -8.75 7.06 35.66
CA SER A 70 -7.57 7.08 36.55
C SER A 70 -7.59 6.00 37.62
N THR A 71 -8.77 5.53 38.05
CA THR A 71 -8.94 4.50 39.09
C THR A 71 -9.36 3.15 38.53
N TRP A 72 -9.62 3.05 37.21
CA TRP A 72 -10.02 1.81 36.53
C TRP A 72 -9.06 0.63 36.80
N GLY A 73 -7.75 0.88 36.76
CA GLY A 73 -6.76 -0.13 37.12
C GLY A 73 -6.89 -0.66 38.56
N ARG A 74 -7.35 0.19 39.50
CA ARG A 74 -7.61 -0.18 40.91
C ARG A 74 -8.94 -0.92 41.07
N ALA A 75 -9.98 -0.52 40.34
CA ALA A 75 -11.29 -1.18 40.35
C ALA A 75 -11.24 -2.60 39.74
N VAL A 76 -10.42 -2.82 38.71
CA VAL A 76 -10.20 -4.17 38.14
C VAL A 76 -9.56 -5.11 39.16
N GLY A 77 -8.71 -4.59 40.06
CA GLY A 77 -8.11 -5.35 41.16
C GLY A 77 -9.12 -5.96 42.15
N PHE A 78 -10.35 -5.39 42.25
CA PHE A 78 -11.44 -5.94 43.06
C PHE A 78 -12.19 -7.11 42.40
N LEU A 79 -12.15 -7.20 41.06
CA LEU A 79 -12.95 -8.20 40.32
C LEU A 79 -12.42 -9.61 40.55
N GLU A 80 -11.10 -9.79 40.60
CA GLU A 80 -10.48 -11.11 40.70
C GLU A 80 -10.67 -11.76 42.09
N PRO A 81 -10.45 -11.06 43.22
CA PRO A 81 -10.73 -11.58 44.56
C PRO A 81 -12.23 -11.80 44.80
N THR A 82 -13.09 -10.90 44.33
CA THR A 82 -14.55 -11.01 44.50
C THR A 82 -15.12 -12.16 43.66
N ALA A 83 -14.65 -12.34 42.42
CA ALA A 83 -15.02 -13.50 41.60
C ALA A 83 -14.53 -14.82 42.20
N LYS A 84 -13.35 -14.83 42.85
CA LYS A 84 -12.85 -15.99 43.58
C LYS A 84 -13.71 -16.30 44.81
N LEU A 85 -14.08 -15.29 45.59
CA LEU A 85 -14.99 -15.43 46.74
C LEU A 85 -16.36 -15.98 46.31
N LEU A 86 -16.94 -15.47 45.21
CA LEU A 86 -18.22 -15.95 44.68
C LEU A 86 -18.16 -17.39 44.16
N LYS A 87 -17.02 -17.80 43.58
CA LYS A 87 -16.76 -19.20 43.18
C LYS A 87 -16.65 -20.12 44.39
N ASP A 88 -15.90 -19.71 45.41
CA ASP A 88 -15.74 -20.48 46.65
C ASP A 88 -17.07 -20.62 47.41
N LEU A 89 -17.97 -19.63 47.28
CA LEU A 89 -19.31 -19.62 47.89
C LEU A 89 -20.41 -20.24 47.02
N THR A 90 -20.09 -20.75 45.82
CA THR A 90 -21.06 -21.35 44.87
C THR A 90 -22.26 -20.46 44.52
N VAL A 91 -22.07 -19.14 44.48
CA VAL A 91 -23.13 -18.18 44.11
C VAL A 91 -23.10 -17.96 42.59
N PRO A 92 -24.19 -18.27 41.84
CA PRO A 92 -24.16 -18.27 40.38
C PRO A 92 -24.19 -16.88 39.73
N SER A 93 -24.68 -15.84 40.41
CA SER A 93 -24.65 -14.44 39.94
C SER A 93 -24.83 -13.47 41.10
N ALA A 94 -24.08 -12.37 41.12
CA ALA A 94 -24.23 -11.27 42.08
C ALA A 94 -23.99 -9.92 41.38
N THR A 95 -24.79 -8.92 41.73
CA THR A 95 -24.68 -7.55 41.21
C THR A 95 -23.78 -6.72 42.13
N ILE A 96 -22.76 -6.11 41.53
CA ILE A 96 -21.77 -5.26 42.21
C ILE A 96 -22.20 -3.79 42.08
N ASN A 97 -22.13 -3.06 43.20
CA ASN A 97 -22.33 -1.62 43.24
C ASN A 97 -21.06 -0.88 42.78
N GLY A 98 -21.14 -0.24 41.61
CA GLY A 98 -20.00 0.42 40.99
C GLY A 98 -19.45 1.62 41.76
N GLN A 99 -20.32 2.44 42.35
CA GLN A 99 -19.89 3.62 43.10
C GLN A 99 -19.15 3.25 44.40
N LYS A 100 -19.65 2.24 45.13
CA LYS A 100 -18.97 1.75 46.34
C LYS A 100 -17.62 1.12 46.01
N SER A 101 -17.52 0.39 44.89
CA SER A 101 -16.25 -0.20 44.46
C SER A 101 -15.18 0.85 44.16
N ALA A 102 -15.57 1.96 43.53
CA ALA A 102 -14.67 3.07 43.21
C ALA A 102 -14.22 3.82 44.46
N GLN A 103 -15.11 3.98 45.45
CA GLN A 103 -14.82 4.63 46.73
C GLN A 103 -13.84 3.83 47.60
N ILE A 104 -14.03 2.51 47.71
CA ILE A 104 -13.09 1.66 48.47
C ILE A 104 -11.75 1.56 47.73
N ALA A 105 -11.75 1.56 46.40
CA ALA A 105 -10.53 1.56 45.59
C ALA A 105 -9.74 2.89 45.64
N SER A 106 -10.38 4.01 46.03
CA SER A 106 -9.66 5.26 46.31
C SER A 106 -9.01 5.29 47.69
N ASP A 107 -9.54 4.53 48.66
CA ASP A 107 -9.11 4.56 50.07
C ASP A 107 -7.98 3.54 50.38
N LEU A 108 -7.70 2.58 49.48
CA LEU A 108 -6.65 1.57 49.64
C LEU A 108 -5.32 1.96 48.98
N ASP A 109 -4.20 1.80 49.70
CA ASP A 109 -2.84 1.98 49.17
C ASP A 109 -2.39 0.78 48.31
N PHE A 110 -1.53 1.04 47.32
CA PHE A 110 -1.12 0.16 46.18
C PHE A 110 -0.67 -1.29 46.51
N LYS A 111 -0.56 -1.69 47.78
CA LYS A 111 -0.03 -2.99 48.22
C LYS A 111 -0.94 -3.77 49.16
N GLU A 112 -2.09 -3.25 49.59
CA GLU A 112 -3.01 -3.97 50.47
C GLU A 112 -4.11 -4.68 49.67
N ASN A 113 -4.26 -5.99 49.89
CA ASN A 113 -5.37 -6.75 49.33
C ASN A 113 -6.66 -6.44 50.10
N PRO A 114 -7.81 -6.25 49.43
CA PRO A 114 -9.06 -5.92 50.09
C PRO A 114 -9.50 -7.03 51.06
N THR A 115 -9.97 -6.64 52.24
CA THR A 115 -10.43 -7.55 53.29
C THR A 115 -11.70 -8.30 52.86
N LYS A 116 -12.01 -9.45 53.47
CA LYS A 116 -13.26 -10.20 53.16
C LYS A 116 -14.52 -9.36 53.41
N SER A 117 -14.50 -8.47 54.41
CA SER A 117 -15.58 -7.51 54.69
C SER A 117 -15.78 -6.51 53.55
N ASP A 118 -14.67 -6.04 52.97
CA ASP A 118 -14.69 -5.00 51.93
C ASP A 118 -15.29 -5.57 50.65
N ASN A 119 -14.88 -6.79 50.26
CA ASN A 119 -15.42 -7.50 49.10
C ASN A 119 -16.93 -7.83 49.24
N LEU A 120 -17.42 -8.09 50.46
CA LEU A 120 -18.85 -8.33 50.70
C LEU A 120 -19.68 -7.05 50.66
N SER A 121 -19.12 -5.91 51.07
CA SER A 121 -19.85 -4.63 51.16
C SER A 121 -20.20 -4.00 49.81
N VAL A 122 -19.50 -4.40 48.74
CA VAL A 122 -19.73 -3.95 47.37
C VAL A 122 -20.88 -4.75 46.70
N ILE A 123 -21.25 -5.91 47.25
CA ILE A 123 -22.34 -6.74 46.71
C ILE A 123 -23.69 -6.17 47.19
N LYS A 124 -24.61 -5.88 46.25
CA LYS A 124 -25.92 -5.31 46.60
C LYS A 124 -26.79 -6.25 47.44
N ASP A 125 -26.70 -7.56 47.19
CA ASP A 125 -27.46 -8.60 47.90
C ASP A 125 -26.71 -9.22 49.09
N GLN A 126 -26.07 -8.38 49.93
CA GLN A 126 -25.25 -8.82 51.07
C GLN A 126 -25.98 -9.82 51.98
N SER A 127 -27.26 -9.57 52.30
CA SER A 127 -28.05 -10.43 53.19
C SER A 127 -28.42 -11.80 52.60
N ALA A 128 -28.44 -11.95 51.27
CA ALA A 128 -28.69 -13.22 50.60
C ALA A 128 -27.44 -14.10 50.58
N VAL A 129 -26.26 -13.48 50.40
CA VAL A 129 -24.95 -14.15 50.41
C VAL A 129 -24.52 -14.54 51.84
N GLU A 130 -24.84 -13.71 52.85
CA GLU A 130 -24.56 -14.01 54.27
C GLU A 130 -25.42 -15.18 54.81
N LYS A 131 -26.66 -15.35 54.32
CA LYS A 131 -27.50 -16.50 54.68
C LYS A 131 -26.91 -17.83 54.20
N THR A 132 -26.23 -17.84 53.05
CA THR A 132 -25.50 -19.01 52.55
C THR A 132 -24.24 -19.31 53.37
N LEU A 133 -23.63 -18.28 53.98
CA LEU A 133 -22.49 -18.41 54.88
C LEU A 133 -22.83 -19.10 56.20
N HIS A 134 -24.03 -18.83 56.74
CA HIS A 134 -24.52 -19.42 58.00
C HIS A 134 -25.32 -20.73 57.83
N GLY A 135 -25.67 -21.10 56.59
CA GLY A 135 -26.44 -22.30 56.25
C GLY A 135 -25.60 -23.58 56.01
N GLY A 136 -24.43 -23.70 56.63
CA GLY A 136 -23.58 -24.89 56.51
C GLY A 136 -24.05 -26.05 57.38
N CYS A 137 -25.00 -26.88 56.90
CA CYS A 137 -25.30 -28.15 57.54
C CYS A 137 -24.41 -29.28 57.00
N ARG A 138 -23.52 -29.72 57.88
CA ARG A 138 -22.62 -30.89 57.81
C ARG A 138 -23.31 -32.14 57.29
N GLY A 139 -22.65 -32.84 56.35
CA GLY A 139 -22.86 -34.26 56.16
C GLY A 139 -22.00 -35.06 57.15
N GLN A 140 -22.61 -35.88 58.00
CA GLN A 140 -22.10 -37.21 58.38
C GLN A 140 -23.07 -37.93 59.34
N GLY A 141 -23.42 -39.17 58.99
CA GLY A 141 -23.66 -40.26 59.95
C GLY A 141 -25.09 -40.53 60.40
N GLY A 142 -25.62 -41.70 60.00
CA GLY A 142 -26.50 -42.50 60.87
C GLY A 142 -28.01 -42.32 60.72
N SER A 143 -28.68 -43.44 60.50
CA SER A 143 -30.12 -43.69 60.49
C SER A 143 -30.94 -42.92 61.54
N ALA A 144 -31.93 -42.13 61.09
CA ALA A 144 -33.25 -41.99 61.72
C ALA A 144 -34.18 -41.18 60.79
N GLU A 145 -35.32 -41.75 60.42
CA GLU A 145 -36.41 -41.04 59.74
C GLU A 145 -36.86 -39.80 60.53
N PRO A 146 -37.10 -38.66 59.86
CA PRO A 146 -38.14 -37.74 60.29
C PRO A 146 -39.36 -38.00 59.40
N ARG A 147 -40.34 -38.70 59.96
CA ARG A 147 -41.73 -38.69 59.47
C ARG A 147 -42.23 -37.25 59.42
N GLY A 148 -42.11 -36.65 58.25
CA GLY A 148 -42.67 -35.35 57.91
C GLY A 148 -43.16 -35.40 56.48
N ARG A 149 -44.27 -36.11 56.26
CA ARG A 149 -44.93 -36.26 54.96
C ARG A 149 -45.55 -34.92 54.53
N TRP A 150 -44.73 -33.99 54.05
CA TRP A 150 -45.21 -32.95 53.16
C TRP A 150 -45.32 -33.59 51.78
N PRO A 151 -46.51 -33.62 51.14
CA PRO A 151 -46.56 -34.02 49.75
C PRO A 151 -45.80 -32.97 48.95
N ARG A 152 -44.54 -33.26 48.61
CA ARG A 152 -43.93 -32.71 47.40
C ARG A 152 -44.81 -33.25 46.29
N ALA A 153 -45.81 -32.46 45.89
CA ALA A 153 -46.42 -32.62 44.58
C ALA A 153 -45.24 -32.60 43.59
N GLY A 154 -44.84 -33.79 43.13
CA GLY A 154 -43.90 -33.89 42.03
C GLY A 154 -44.46 -33.09 40.88
N PRO A 155 -43.62 -32.37 40.11
CA PRO A 155 -44.10 -31.59 38.99
C PRO A 155 -44.98 -32.51 38.14
N GLY A 156 -46.25 -32.12 37.95
CA GLY A 156 -47.18 -32.95 37.19
C GLY A 156 -46.60 -33.28 35.81
N PRO A 157 -47.05 -34.34 35.13
CA PRO A 157 -46.49 -34.77 33.84
C PRO A 157 -46.35 -33.63 32.82
N GLY A 158 -47.27 -32.64 32.83
CA GLY A 158 -47.16 -31.41 32.02
C GLY A 158 -46.00 -30.48 32.41
N GLN A 159 -45.69 -30.34 33.70
CA GLN A 159 -44.59 -29.51 34.20
C GLN A 159 -43.23 -30.18 33.95
N GLN A 160 -43.15 -31.50 34.03
CA GLN A 160 -41.95 -32.27 33.68
C GLN A 160 -41.69 -32.22 32.16
N GLN A 161 -42.73 -32.28 31.33
CA GLN A 161 -42.62 -32.07 29.87
C GLN A 161 -42.16 -30.64 29.53
N GLN A 162 -42.66 -29.63 30.24
CA GLN A 162 -42.26 -28.24 30.05
C GLN A 162 -40.80 -28.00 30.44
N GLN A 163 -40.34 -28.59 31.55
CA GLN A 163 -38.92 -28.55 31.96
C GLN A 163 -38.01 -29.26 30.96
N GLN A 164 -38.41 -30.40 30.40
CA GLN A 164 -37.65 -31.09 29.36
C GLN A 164 -37.55 -30.28 28.06
N ARG A 165 -38.66 -29.63 27.64
CA ARG A 165 -38.66 -28.70 26.49
C ARG A 165 -37.75 -27.49 26.75
N ALA A 166 -37.82 -26.89 27.93
CA ALA A 166 -36.95 -25.78 28.32
C ALA A 166 -35.48 -26.20 28.36
N ALA A 167 -35.16 -27.35 28.95
CA ALA A 167 -33.80 -27.91 28.96
C ALA A 167 -33.29 -28.27 27.55
N GLY A 168 -34.18 -28.68 26.64
CA GLY A 168 -33.88 -28.88 25.22
C GLY A 168 -33.55 -27.56 24.51
N ALA A 169 -34.37 -26.52 24.70
CA ALA A 169 -34.15 -25.18 24.15
C ALA A 169 -32.86 -24.54 24.69
N ILE A 170 -32.59 -24.66 25.99
CA ILE A 170 -31.34 -24.19 26.61
C ILE A 170 -30.15 -24.94 26.01
N ARG A 171 -30.19 -26.27 25.91
CA ARG A 171 -29.09 -27.05 25.29
C ARG A 171 -28.85 -26.68 23.82
N ALA A 172 -29.91 -26.47 23.03
CA ALA A 172 -29.79 -26.02 21.65
C ALA A 172 -29.16 -24.61 21.59
N SER A 173 -29.63 -23.68 22.42
CA SER A 173 -29.08 -22.31 22.52
C SER A 173 -27.60 -22.31 22.94
N TRP A 174 -27.19 -23.15 23.89
CA TRP A 174 -25.80 -23.32 24.30
C TRP A 174 -24.94 -23.93 23.19
N ARG A 175 -25.44 -24.93 22.46
CA ARG A 175 -24.72 -25.51 21.31
C ARG A 175 -24.54 -24.49 20.19
N CYS A 176 -25.57 -23.71 19.88
CA CYS A 176 -25.47 -22.63 18.89
C CYS A 176 -24.46 -21.57 19.34
N ARG A 177 -24.53 -21.12 20.60
CA ARG A 177 -23.54 -20.16 21.15
C ARG A 177 -22.12 -20.72 21.15
N ALA A 178 -21.92 -21.97 21.54
CA ALA A 178 -20.61 -22.62 21.51
C ALA A 178 -20.10 -22.87 20.07
N HIS A 179 -21.00 -23.07 19.11
CA HIS A 179 -20.65 -23.18 17.70
C HIS A 179 -20.26 -21.81 17.13
N LEU A 180 -21.04 -20.76 17.39
CA LEU A 180 -20.72 -19.38 17.00
C LEU A 180 -19.41 -18.90 17.64
N ALA A 181 -19.16 -19.21 18.91
CA ALA A 181 -17.90 -18.90 19.57
C ALA A 181 -16.71 -19.61 18.89
N ARG A 182 -16.87 -20.89 18.52
CA ARG A 182 -15.85 -21.64 17.76
C ARG A 182 -15.63 -21.06 16.36
N LEU A 183 -16.69 -20.71 15.64
CA LEU A 183 -16.60 -20.06 14.33
C LEU A 183 -15.96 -18.67 14.43
N GLY A 184 -16.21 -17.93 15.52
CA GLY A 184 -15.59 -16.63 15.77
C GLY A 184 -14.10 -16.73 16.08
N ASN A 185 -13.68 -17.77 16.81
CA ASN A 185 -12.27 -17.97 17.20
C ASN A 185 -11.42 -18.64 16.10
N ALA A 186 -12.02 -19.49 15.25
CA ALA A 186 -11.30 -20.26 14.25
C ALA A 186 -10.46 -19.41 13.26
N PRO A 187 -10.94 -18.25 12.74
CA PRO A 187 -10.12 -17.39 11.89
C PRO A 187 -8.90 -16.82 12.61
N GLY A 188 -9.03 -16.46 13.89
CA GLY A 188 -7.92 -15.96 14.71
C GLY A 188 -6.84 -17.02 14.94
N GLU A 189 -7.27 -18.25 15.26
CA GLU A 189 -6.35 -19.39 15.40
C GLU A 189 -5.64 -19.75 14.09
N ALA A 190 -6.37 -19.72 12.97
CA ALA A 190 -5.80 -19.95 11.65
C ALA A 190 -4.74 -18.89 11.31
N ARG A 191 -5.04 -17.60 11.54
CA ARG A 191 -4.08 -16.50 11.33
C ARG A 191 -2.83 -16.65 12.18
N ARG A 192 -2.97 -17.00 13.46
CA ARG A 192 -1.81 -17.26 14.34
C ARG A 192 -0.95 -18.40 13.79
N ARG A 193 -1.57 -19.49 13.33
CA ARG A 193 -0.86 -20.62 12.72
C ARG A 193 -0.13 -20.22 11.43
N HIS A 194 -0.78 -19.47 10.55
CA HIS A 194 -0.16 -18.96 9.32
C HIS A 194 1.07 -18.10 9.63
N LEU A 195 0.99 -17.26 10.67
CA LEU A 195 2.10 -16.42 11.10
C LEU A 195 3.27 -17.23 11.70
N GLU A 196 2.98 -18.21 12.57
CA GLU A 196 3.99 -19.12 13.12
C GLU A 196 4.71 -19.91 12.04
N ASN A 197 3.95 -20.43 11.08
CA ASN A 197 4.48 -21.14 9.92
C ASN A 197 5.32 -20.22 9.03
N PHE A 198 4.88 -18.98 8.83
CA PHE A 198 5.64 -17.97 8.09
C PHE A 198 7.02 -17.74 8.72
N TYR A 199 7.11 -17.50 10.03
CA TYR A 199 8.40 -17.31 10.69
C TYR A 199 9.28 -18.56 10.63
N SER A 200 8.68 -19.75 10.78
CA SER A 200 9.40 -21.03 10.67
C SER A 200 10.02 -21.19 9.28
N ARG A 201 9.23 -20.97 8.22
CA ARG A 201 9.70 -21.06 6.82
C ARG A 201 10.67 -19.93 6.44
N ALA A 202 10.49 -18.73 6.97
CA ALA A 202 11.42 -17.62 6.76
C ALA A 202 12.81 -17.93 7.33
N LYS A 203 12.88 -18.52 8.54
CA LYS A 203 14.15 -18.99 9.13
C LYS A 203 14.80 -20.09 8.27
N HIS A 204 14.00 -21.03 7.77
CA HIS A 204 14.51 -22.07 6.88
C HIS A 204 15.02 -21.50 5.55
N LEU A 205 14.31 -20.52 4.98
CA LEU A 205 14.73 -19.82 3.76
C LEU A 205 16.06 -19.09 3.99
N ALA A 206 16.18 -18.35 5.09
CA ALA A 206 17.42 -17.64 5.45
C ALA A 206 18.61 -18.59 5.62
N ALA A 207 18.44 -19.70 6.34
CA ALA A 207 19.51 -20.68 6.57
C ALA A 207 19.99 -21.36 5.28
N ASN A 208 19.10 -21.52 4.28
CA ASN A 208 19.39 -22.20 3.02
C ASN A 208 19.56 -21.24 1.84
N TRP A 209 19.51 -19.93 2.05
CA TRP A 209 19.42 -18.94 0.97
C TRP A 209 20.57 -19.03 -0.03
N ASN A 210 21.80 -19.13 0.47
CA ASN A 210 23.00 -19.23 -0.37
C ASN A 210 22.95 -20.46 -1.29
N ARG A 211 22.45 -21.59 -0.78
CA ARG A 211 22.23 -22.80 -1.58
C ARG A 211 21.12 -22.56 -2.62
N ILE A 212 19.94 -22.14 -2.16
CA ILE A 212 18.74 -21.96 -2.99
C ILE A 212 19.02 -20.97 -4.12
N ARG A 213 19.66 -19.84 -3.86
CA ARG A 213 19.98 -18.80 -4.86
C ARG A 213 20.87 -19.30 -5.99
N THR A 214 21.72 -20.31 -5.74
CA THR A 214 22.63 -20.88 -6.75
C THR A 214 22.09 -22.15 -7.42
N SER A 215 21.04 -22.76 -6.85
CA SER A 215 20.44 -23.98 -7.38
C SER A 215 19.24 -23.70 -8.27
N ARG A 216 18.81 -24.72 -9.02
CA ARG A 216 17.55 -24.67 -9.77
C ARG A 216 16.38 -24.47 -8.82
N ARG A 217 15.55 -23.46 -9.09
CA ARG A 217 14.44 -23.06 -8.21
C ARG A 217 13.26 -22.50 -9.00
N THR A 218 12.08 -22.53 -8.39
CA THR A 218 10.87 -21.92 -8.95
C THR A 218 10.47 -20.67 -8.16
N ILE A 219 10.31 -19.55 -8.85
CA ILE A 219 9.83 -18.29 -8.27
C ILE A 219 8.35 -18.14 -8.63
N ILE A 220 7.50 -17.98 -7.61
CA ILE A 220 6.06 -17.76 -7.79
C ILE A 220 5.77 -16.28 -7.57
N HIS A 221 5.50 -15.55 -8.64
CA HIS A 221 5.10 -14.15 -8.54
C HIS A 221 3.60 -14.03 -8.33
N ILE A 222 3.23 -13.35 -7.25
CA ILE A 222 1.85 -12.98 -6.95
C ILE A 222 1.83 -11.45 -6.81
N PRO A 223 1.59 -10.69 -7.89
CA PRO A 223 1.54 -9.22 -7.87
C PRO A 223 0.23 -8.72 -7.23
N SER A 224 -0.04 -9.18 -6.02
CA SER A 224 -1.23 -8.86 -5.24
C SER A 224 -1.13 -7.43 -4.71
N LEU A 225 -2.21 -6.66 -4.87
CA LEU A 225 -2.36 -5.36 -4.22
C LEU A 225 -3.14 -5.55 -2.92
N GLY A 226 -2.45 -6.05 -1.91
CA GLY A 226 -2.93 -6.37 -0.56
C GLY A 226 -3.38 -5.19 0.32
N TYR A 227 -3.78 -4.07 -0.28
CA TYR A 227 -4.25 -2.89 0.46
C TYR A 227 -5.51 -3.17 1.29
N SER A 228 -5.79 -2.27 2.24
CA SER A 228 -7.05 -2.28 2.98
C SER A 228 -8.25 -2.21 2.01
N GLN A 229 -9.39 -2.75 2.44
CA GLN A 229 -10.58 -2.83 1.57
C GLN A 229 -11.02 -1.45 1.07
N HIS A 230 -11.03 -0.45 1.96
CA HIS A 230 -11.47 0.90 1.62
C HIS A 230 -10.59 1.55 0.54
N ILE A 231 -9.31 1.19 0.41
CA ILE A 231 -8.45 1.70 -0.67
C ILE A 231 -8.77 0.97 -1.96
N ARG A 232 -8.84 -0.36 -1.91
CA ARG A 232 -9.13 -1.20 -3.09
C ARG A 232 -10.45 -0.84 -3.75
N GLU A 233 -11.45 -0.43 -2.98
CA GLU A 233 -12.74 0.04 -3.49
C GLU A 233 -12.65 1.29 -4.37
N HIS A 234 -11.59 2.08 -4.23
CA HIS A 234 -11.36 3.30 -5.00
C HIS A 234 -10.28 3.13 -6.08
N ILE A 235 -9.67 1.95 -6.20
CA ILE A 235 -8.72 1.65 -7.28
C ILE A 235 -9.52 1.26 -8.51
N PRO A 236 -9.51 2.08 -9.59
CA PRO A 236 -10.18 1.72 -10.82
C PRO A 236 -9.47 0.52 -11.45
N ASP A 237 -10.27 -0.47 -11.86
CA ASP A 237 -9.77 -1.66 -12.54
C ASP A 237 -8.66 -2.38 -11.77
N LEU A 238 -8.93 -2.73 -10.50
CA LEU A 238 -7.95 -3.35 -9.60
C LEU A 238 -7.21 -4.55 -10.23
N ALA A 239 -7.90 -5.37 -11.03
CA ALA A 239 -7.29 -6.52 -11.70
C ALA A 239 -6.20 -6.09 -12.69
N LEU A 240 -6.44 -5.03 -13.48
CA LEU A 240 -5.42 -4.45 -14.35
C LEU A 240 -4.25 -3.84 -13.55
N GLN A 241 -4.55 -3.12 -12.47
CA GLN A 241 -3.49 -2.53 -11.62
C GLN A 241 -2.58 -3.60 -11.01
N GLN A 242 -3.15 -4.75 -10.61
CA GLN A 242 -2.37 -5.92 -10.17
C GLN A 242 -1.56 -6.56 -11.30
N ASN A 243 -1.88 -6.31 -12.57
CA ASN A 243 -1.19 -6.91 -13.71
C ASN A 243 -0.15 -5.99 -14.37
N LEU A 244 0.10 -4.79 -13.85
CA LEU A 244 1.10 -3.87 -14.43
C LEU A 244 2.54 -4.39 -14.35
N GLN A 245 2.79 -5.40 -13.53
CA GLN A 245 4.13 -5.91 -13.21
C GLN A 245 4.52 -7.15 -14.02
N MET A 246 4.07 -7.25 -15.27
CA MET A 246 4.39 -8.37 -16.18
C MET A 246 5.90 -8.57 -16.40
N GLY A 247 6.71 -7.52 -16.18
CA GLY A 247 8.17 -7.59 -16.25
C GLY A 247 8.81 -8.58 -15.26
N ARG A 248 8.08 -9.00 -14.20
CA ARG A 248 8.51 -10.08 -13.29
C ARG A 248 8.77 -11.42 -13.99
N LEU A 249 8.16 -11.66 -15.16
CA LEU A 249 8.47 -12.84 -15.98
C LEU A 249 9.96 -12.93 -16.36
N CYS A 250 10.65 -11.80 -16.38
CA CYS A 250 12.04 -11.69 -16.80
C CYS A 250 13.05 -12.24 -15.78
N ASP A 251 12.63 -12.65 -14.58
CA ASP A 251 13.49 -13.39 -13.64
C ASP A 251 14.02 -14.71 -14.24
N ILE A 252 13.41 -15.20 -15.33
CA ILE A 252 13.89 -16.29 -16.18
C ILE A 252 15.28 -16.01 -16.82
N LEU A 253 15.76 -14.76 -16.79
CA LEU A 253 17.11 -14.35 -17.17
C LEU A 253 18.17 -15.24 -16.49
N ASP A 254 17.98 -15.56 -15.20
CA ASP A 254 18.77 -16.57 -14.51
C ASP A 254 18.41 -17.96 -15.04
N ALA A 255 19.38 -18.65 -15.65
CA ALA A 255 19.20 -19.98 -16.24
C ALA A 255 18.71 -21.05 -15.24
N ASN A 256 18.89 -20.82 -13.93
CA ASN A 256 18.44 -21.72 -12.87
C ASN A 256 17.02 -21.41 -12.35
N VAL A 257 16.36 -20.37 -12.87
CA VAL A 257 15.03 -19.97 -12.43
C VAL A 257 13.95 -20.47 -13.40
N ASP A 258 12.95 -21.13 -12.86
CA ASP A 258 11.65 -21.33 -13.50
C ASP A 258 10.64 -20.33 -12.90
N VAL A 259 9.82 -19.67 -13.72
CA VAL A 259 8.90 -18.61 -13.25
C VAL A 259 7.45 -19.07 -13.33
N ILE A 260 6.68 -18.89 -12.25
CA ILE A 260 5.23 -19.00 -12.28
C ILE A 260 4.63 -17.65 -11.93
N TYR A 261 3.91 -17.04 -12.87
CA TYR A 261 3.23 -15.77 -12.68
C TYR A 261 1.73 -16.00 -12.48
N ILE A 262 1.19 -15.56 -11.35
CA ILE A 262 -0.24 -15.59 -11.09
C ILE A 262 -0.86 -14.34 -11.71
N CYS A 263 -1.69 -14.52 -12.73
CA CYS A 263 -2.32 -13.42 -13.44
C CYS A 263 -3.73 -13.14 -12.88
N PRO A 264 -4.06 -11.89 -12.53
CA PRO A 264 -5.41 -11.51 -12.07
C PRO A 264 -6.45 -11.48 -13.19
N LEU A 265 -6.03 -11.71 -14.44
CA LEU A 265 -6.86 -11.63 -15.65
C LEU A 265 -6.70 -12.90 -16.49
N ALA A 266 -7.74 -13.25 -17.24
CA ALA A 266 -7.65 -14.30 -18.25
C ALA A 266 -7.06 -13.70 -19.53
N LEU A 267 -5.83 -14.09 -19.88
CA LEU A 267 -5.15 -13.60 -21.07
C LEU A 267 -5.59 -14.38 -22.31
N SER A 268 -5.77 -13.69 -23.44
CA SER A 268 -5.97 -14.36 -24.73
C SER A 268 -4.71 -15.08 -25.23
N GLU A 269 -4.93 -16.01 -26.17
CA GLU A 269 -3.86 -16.70 -26.90
C GLU A 269 -2.90 -15.71 -27.61
N GLU A 270 -3.40 -14.56 -28.08
CA GLU A 270 -2.58 -13.51 -28.69
C GLU A 270 -1.55 -12.94 -27.69
N LEU A 271 -1.99 -12.61 -26.47
CA LEU A 271 -1.10 -12.09 -25.42
C LEU A 271 -0.14 -13.16 -24.90
N LEU A 272 -0.60 -14.41 -24.74
CA LEU A 272 0.28 -15.51 -24.38
C LEU A 272 1.38 -15.68 -25.44
N GLN A 273 1.02 -15.71 -26.73
CA GLN A 273 1.99 -15.80 -27.82
C GLN A 273 2.95 -14.61 -27.85
N TYR A 274 2.48 -13.41 -27.54
CA TYR A 274 3.33 -12.22 -27.41
C TYR A 274 4.42 -12.42 -26.36
N TYR A 275 4.07 -12.87 -25.14
CA TYR A 275 5.06 -13.10 -24.09
C TYR A 275 5.97 -14.30 -24.36
N HIS A 276 5.47 -15.38 -24.99
CA HIS A 276 6.32 -16.48 -25.44
C HIS A 276 7.38 -16.00 -26.44
N LYS A 277 7.00 -15.17 -27.41
CA LYS A 277 7.94 -14.56 -28.36
C LYS A 277 8.92 -13.64 -27.64
N LEU A 278 8.42 -12.70 -26.82
CA LEU A 278 9.24 -11.72 -26.10
C LEU A 278 10.32 -12.40 -25.25
N LEU A 279 9.95 -13.43 -24.49
CA LEU A 279 10.91 -14.16 -23.66
C LEU A 279 11.86 -15.01 -24.53
N GLY A 280 11.37 -15.63 -25.61
CA GLY A 280 12.20 -16.43 -26.53
C GLY A 280 13.30 -15.63 -27.25
N LEU A 281 13.17 -14.30 -27.34
CA LEU A 281 14.16 -13.42 -27.98
C LEU A 281 15.51 -13.37 -27.26
N GLN A 282 15.64 -13.87 -26.04
CA GLN A 282 16.88 -13.76 -25.26
C GLN A 282 18.10 -14.37 -25.99
N ALA A 283 17.92 -15.52 -26.64
CA ALA A 283 19.01 -16.14 -27.41
C ALA A 283 19.41 -15.26 -28.61
N ALA A 284 18.44 -14.67 -29.30
CA ALA A 284 18.65 -13.71 -30.39
C ALA A 284 19.32 -12.41 -29.91
N VAL A 285 18.99 -11.91 -28.72
CA VAL A 285 19.64 -10.74 -28.09
C VAL A 285 21.12 -11.03 -27.80
N ARG A 286 21.47 -12.28 -27.44
CA ARG A 286 22.86 -12.67 -27.18
C ARG A 286 23.65 -12.88 -28.46
N SER A 287 23.05 -13.49 -29.49
CA SER A 287 23.74 -13.79 -30.73
C SER A 287 23.73 -12.65 -31.77
N GLY A 288 22.79 -11.71 -31.65
CA GLY A 288 22.53 -10.67 -32.65
C GLY A 288 21.76 -11.17 -33.88
N ASN A 289 21.36 -12.44 -33.91
CA ASN A 289 20.61 -13.04 -35.02
C ASN A 289 19.15 -13.27 -34.64
N PRO A 290 18.17 -12.70 -35.37
CA PRO A 290 16.75 -12.88 -35.08
C PRO A 290 16.24 -14.33 -35.13
N GLU A 291 16.92 -15.20 -35.89
CA GLU A 291 16.54 -16.61 -36.07
C GLU A 291 16.87 -17.47 -34.84
N ASP A 292 17.76 -17.01 -33.95
CA ASP A 292 18.15 -17.74 -32.74
C ASP A 292 17.11 -17.54 -31.62
N THR A 293 15.86 -17.92 -31.88
CA THR A 293 14.79 -17.86 -30.87
C THR A 293 14.76 -19.14 -30.05
N ALA A 294 14.82 -19.02 -28.72
CA ALA A 294 14.72 -20.17 -27.82
C ALA A 294 13.26 -20.48 -27.47
N ASP A 295 12.91 -21.77 -27.40
CA ASP A 295 11.64 -22.20 -26.82
C ASP A 295 11.78 -22.28 -25.29
N LEU A 296 11.01 -21.45 -24.58
CA LEU A 296 11.02 -21.32 -23.13
C LEU A 296 9.71 -21.81 -22.49
N GLN A 297 8.84 -22.52 -23.22
CA GLN A 297 7.54 -22.98 -22.71
C GLN A 297 7.61 -23.72 -21.37
N ASP A 298 8.67 -24.48 -21.12
CA ASP A 298 8.82 -25.25 -19.88
C ASP A 298 9.38 -24.44 -18.71
N ARG A 299 9.95 -23.27 -18.96
CA ARG A 299 10.63 -22.43 -17.96
C ARG A 299 9.75 -21.35 -17.36
N PHE A 300 8.68 -20.92 -18.03
CA PHE A 300 7.71 -20.00 -17.44
C PHE A 300 6.27 -20.46 -17.63
N ARG A 301 5.40 -20.11 -16.68
CA ARG A 301 3.96 -20.40 -16.74
C ARG A 301 3.15 -19.23 -16.22
N ILE A 302 2.16 -18.81 -16.98
CA ILE A 302 1.16 -17.83 -16.53
C ILE A 302 -0.09 -18.60 -16.12
N LEU A 303 -0.52 -18.45 -14.86
CA LEU A 303 -1.69 -19.13 -14.33
C LEU A 303 -2.72 -18.11 -13.86
N THR A 304 -3.95 -18.23 -14.38
CA THR A 304 -5.08 -17.42 -13.94
C THR A 304 -5.90 -18.21 -12.91
N PRO A 305 -6.10 -17.69 -11.69
CA PRO A 305 -6.95 -18.34 -10.69
C PRO A 305 -8.38 -18.52 -11.18
N GLU A 306 -9.02 -19.67 -10.96
CA GLU A 306 -10.37 -19.91 -11.49
C GLU A 306 -11.46 -19.03 -10.84
N ALA A 307 -11.20 -18.45 -9.68
CA ALA A 307 -12.17 -17.63 -8.95
C ALA A 307 -12.20 -16.15 -9.36
N ILE A 308 -11.42 -15.72 -10.38
CA ILE A 308 -11.34 -14.31 -10.80
C ILE A 308 -12.69 -13.67 -11.11
N ASN A 309 -13.62 -14.45 -11.66
CA ASN A 309 -14.96 -14.00 -12.05
C ASN A 309 -16.05 -14.42 -11.06
N SER A 310 -15.67 -15.06 -9.95
CA SER A 310 -16.64 -15.55 -8.95
C SER A 310 -17.16 -14.45 -8.03
N PHE A 311 -16.43 -13.34 -7.91
CA PHE A 311 -16.73 -12.24 -6.98
C PHE A 311 -16.68 -10.85 -7.65
N PRO A 312 -17.49 -10.60 -8.70
CA PRO A 312 -17.37 -9.38 -9.51
C PRO A 312 -17.68 -8.08 -8.74
N GLU A 313 -18.50 -8.14 -7.70
CA GLU A 313 -18.85 -6.98 -6.86
C GLU A 313 -17.80 -6.68 -5.77
N HIS A 314 -16.81 -7.56 -5.61
CA HIS A 314 -15.80 -7.44 -4.56
C HIS A 314 -14.42 -7.11 -5.14
N HIS A 315 -13.83 -6.01 -4.68
CA HIS A 315 -12.47 -5.62 -5.05
C HIS A 315 -11.41 -6.44 -4.31
N MET A 316 -11.39 -7.77 -4.49
CA MET A 316 -10.46 -8.70 -3.82
C MET A 316 -9.01 -8.55 -4.34
N CYS A 317 -8.03 -8.62 -3.44
CA CYS A 317 -6.63 -8.70 -3.85
C CYS A 317 -6.32 -10.11 -4.39
N LEU A 318 -5.30 -10.20 -5.24
CA LEU A 318 -4.97 -11.42 -5.98
C LEU A 318 -4.68 -12.62 -5.06
N ALA A 319 -4.03 -12.40 -3.92
CA ALA A 319 -3.78 -13.45 -2.93
C ALA A 319 -5.10 -14.04 -2.38
N THR A 320 -6.11 -13.20 -2.11
CA THR A 320 -7.44 -13.64 -1.69
C THR A 320 -8.13 -14.44 -2.79
N VAL A 321 -8.06 -13.97 -4.05
CA VAL A 321 -8.65 -14.69 -5.19
C VAL A 321 -7.99 -16.07 -5.37
N LEU A 322 -6.66 -16.14 -5.26
CA LEU A 322 -5.91 -17.39 -5.36
C LEU A 322 -6.24 -18.34 -4.21
N LYS A 323 -6.38 -17.84 -2.97
CA LYS A 323 -6.83 -18.64 -1.82
C LYS A 323 -8.20 -19.29 -2.05
N TYR A 324 -9.10 -18.61 -2.77
CA TYR A 324 -10.41 -19.15 -3.16
C TYR A 324 -10.39 -19.97 -4.47
N SER A 325 -9.21 -20.24 -5.01
CA SER A 325 -9.01 -20.98 -6.26
C SER A 325 -8.32 -22.35 -6.01
N PRO A 326 -9.03 -23.34 -5.46
CA PRO A 326 -8.46 -24.63 -5.06
C PRO A 326 -7.87 -25.44 -6.21
N ARG A 327 -8.42 -25.36 -7.44
CA ARG A 327 -7.89 -26.06 -8.61
C ARG A 327 -6.55 -25.47 -9.03
N THR A 328 -6.43 -24.15 -9.02
CA THR A 328 -5.15 -23.47 -9.30
C THR A 328 -4.11 -23.80 -8.23
N LEU A 329 -4.48 -23.81 -6.95
CA LEU A 329 -3.58 -24.22 -5.86
C LEU A 329 -3.13 -25.68 -5.97
N GLN A 330 -4.03 -26.61 -6.31
CA GLN A 330 -3.68 -28.02 -6.56
C GLN A 330 -2.71 -28.14 -7.75
N ARG A 331 -2.97 -27.39 -8.83
CA ARG A 331 -2.06 -27.34 -9.98
C ARG A 331 -0.68 -26.85 -9.57
N LEU A 332 -0.61 -25.77 -8.77
CA LEU A 332 0.66 -25.26 -8.23
C LEU A 332 1.38 -26.31 -7.39
N GLN A 333 0.70 -26.99 -6.47
CA GLN A 333 1.31 -28.06 -5.64
C GLN A 333 1.95 -29.16 -6.50
N VAL A 334 1.29 -29.58 -7.58
CA VAL A 334 1.85 -30.57 -8.51
C VAL A 334 3.09 -30.04 -9.23
N LEU A 335 3.08 -28.77 -9.65
CA LEU A 335 4.22 -28.16 -10.34
C LEU A 335 5.45 -27.97 -9.44
N LEU A 336 5.21 -27.77 -8.14
CA LEU A 336 6.25 -27.49 -7.15
C LEU A 336 6.80 -28.76 -6.48
N GLN A 337 6.18 -29.92 -6.72
CA GLN A 337 6.56 -31.17 -6.07
C GLN A 337 8.04 -31.51 -6.34
N GLY A 338 8.83 -31.60 -5.26
CA GLY A 338 10.25 -31.95 -5.33
C GLY A 338 11.18 -30.85 -5.83
N ARG A 339 10.69 -29.60 -5.94
CA ARG A 339 11.49 -28.44 -6.37
C ARG A 339 11.66 -27.44 -5.24
N ASP A 340 12.83 -26.80 -5.16
CA ASP A 340 13.01 -25.62 -4.31
C ASP A 340 12.17 -24.48 -4.89
N ALA A 341 11.33 -23.84 -4.07
CA ALA A 341 10.48 -22.75 -4.52
C ALA A 341 10.18 -21.74 -3.42
N TYR A 342 9.86 -20.51 -3.82
CA TYR A 342 9.40 -19.46 -2.91
C TYR A 342 8.47 -18.47 -3.63
N VAL A 343 7.66 -17.77 -2.84
CA VAL A 343 6.73 -16.75 -3.34
C VAL A 343 7.37 -15.37 -3.25
N VAL A 344 7.21 -14.56 -4.30
CA VAL A 344 7.48 -13.12 -4.30
C VAL A 344 6.16 -12.39 -4.48
N GLY A 345 5.69 -11.74 -3.42
CA GLY A 345 4.43 -11.02 -3.40
C GLY A 345 4.49 -9.63 -4.04
N GLY A 346 3.34 -8.95 -4.01
CA GLY A 346 3.21 -7.51 -4.21
C GLY A 346 3.17 -6.81 -2.85
N VAL A 347 2.05 -6.16 -2.55
CA VAL A 347 1.78 -5.55 -1.24
C VAL A 347 1.37 -6.66 -0.25
N PRO A 348 2.09 -6.85 0.87
CA PRO A 348 1.83 -7.95 1.80
C PRO A 348 0.42 -7.94 2.40
N HIS A 349 -0.26 -9.09 2.36
CA HIS A 349 -1.59 -9.32 2.90
C HIS A 349 -1.63 -10.64 3.72
N LEU A 350 -2.60 -10.75 4.63
CA LEU A 350 -2.78 -11.96 5.44
C LEU A 350 -3.02 -13.23 4.60
N ASP A 351 -3.66 -13.07 3.44
CA ASP A 351 -3.92 -14.18 2.54
C ASP A 351 -2.67 -14.65 1.78
N ASP A 352 -1.61 -13.84 1.66
CA ASP A 352 -0.32 -14.31 1.15
C ASP A 352 0.25 -15.40 2.06
N LEU A 353 0.13 -15.22 3.39
CA LEU A 353 0.55 -16.23 4.36
C LEU A 353 -0.27 -17.51 4.24
N ALA A 354 -1.57 -17.39 4.01
CA ALA A 354 -2.47 -18.53 3.84
C ALA A 354 -2.16 -19.33 2.56
N VAL A 355 -1.92 -18.63 1.44
CA VAL A 355 -1.51 -19.23 0.18
C VAL A 355 -0.14 -19.92 0.33
N ALA A 356 0.84 -19.25 0.94
CA ALA A 356 2.16 -19.82 1.21
C ALA A 356 2.08 -21.09 2.10
N ASP A 357 1.18 -21.10 3.08
CA ASP A 357 0.88 -22.28 3.91
C ASP A 357 0.27 -23.42 3.10
N GLN A 358 -0.70 -23.13 2.22
CA GLN A 358 -1.29 -24.17 1.36
C GLN A 358 -0.29 -24.77 0.39
N LEU A 359 0.62 -23.96 -0.15
CA LEU A 359 1.66 -24.39 -1.08
C LEU A 359 2.88 -25.00 -0.38
N GLN A 360 3.01 -24.84 0.94
CA GLN A 360 4.16 -25.26 1.74
C GLN A 360 5.49 -24.64 1.25
N VAL A 361 5.45 -23.38 0.82
CA VAL A 361 6.61 -22.62 0.34
C VAL A 361 6.87 -21.38 1.20
N PRO A 362 8.12 -20.93 1.37
CA PRO A 362 8.42 -19.68 2.04
C PRO A 362 7.99 -18.46 1.19
N LEU A 363 7.75 -17.34 1.87
CA LEU A 363 7.46 -16.04 1.27
C LEU A 363 8.69 -15.14 1.39
N LEU A 364 9.20 -14.63 0.28
CA LEU A 364 10.18 -13.55 0.25
C LEU A 364 9.44 -12.20 0.33
N GLY A 365 9.13 -11.80 1.56
CA GLY A 365 8.38 -10.57 1.84
C GLY A 365 8.22 -10.35 3.34
N SER A 366 7.87 -9.11 3.69
CA SER A 366 7.67 -8.69 5.07
C SER A 366 6.38 -9.27 5.65
N GLU A 367 6.33 -9.41 6.97
CA GLU A 367 5.08 -9.71 7.65
C GLU A 367 4.02 -8.63 7.33
N PRO A 368 2.76 -9.01 7.02
CA PRO A 368 1.72 -8.04 6.67
C PRO A 368 1.52 -6.93 7.69
N ALA A 369 1.58 -7.21 9.00
CA ALA A 369 1.42 -6.19 10.04
C ALA A 369 2.57 -5.17 10.07
N VAL A 370 3.81 -5.65 9.87
CA VAL A 370 5.00 -4.80 9.76
C VAL A 370 4.91 -3.93 8.51
N ALA A 371 4.55 -4.53 7.37
CA ALA A 371 4.37 -3.83 6.12
C ALA A 371 3.29 -2.74 6.21
N GLN A 372 2.13 -3.06 6.79
CA GLN A 372 1.03 -2.11 7.01
C GLN A 372 1.44 -0.95 7.90
N LEU A 373 2.20 -1.20 8.98
CA LEU A 373 2.63 -0.14 9.89
C LEU A 373 3.60 0.83 9.21
N TYR A 374 4.65 0.32 8.56
CA TYR A 374 5.74 1.15 8.05
C TYR A 374 5.54 1.69 6.64
N SER A 375 4.59 1.15 5.88
CA SER A 375 4.21 1.71 4.57
C SER A 375 3.26 2.91 4.70
N THR A 376 2.74 3.23 5.89
CA THR A 376 2.00 4.49 6.09
C THR A 376 2.93 5.69 5.95
N LYS A 377 2.40 6.87 5.59
CA LYS A 377 3.21 8.10 5.53
C LYS A 377 3.84 8.43 6.88
N SER A 378 3.10 8.31 7.98
CA SER A 378 3.65 8.48 9.33
C SER A 378 4.66 7.37 9.69
N GLY A 379 4.42 6.14 9.24
CA GLY A 379 5.29 4.98 9.44
C GLY A 379 6.64 5.11 8.74
N SER A 380 6.66 5.55 7.48
CA SER A 380 7.88 5.76 6.71
C SER A 380 8.77 6.82 7.36
N LYS A 381 8.17 7.92 7.87
CA LYS A 381 8.91 8.92 8.66
C LYS A 381 9.56 8.35 9.91
N ARG A 382 8.99 7.31 10.54
CA ARG A 382 9.64 6.64 11.69
C ARG A 382 10.88 5.88 11.26
N ILE A 383 10.84 5.23 10.10
CA ILE A 383 12.02 4.57 9.52
C ILE A 383 13.09 5.61 9.22
N PHE A 384 12.76 6.70 8.51
CA PHE A 384 13.73 7.73 8.14
C PHE A 384 14.35 8.42 9.35
N ALA A 385 13.54 8.74 10.37
CA ALA A 385 14.04 9.27 11.63
C ALA A 385 15.01 8.29 12.32
N SER A 386 14.70 6.99 12.32
CA SER A 386 15.61 5.98 12.89
C SER A 386 16.88 5.75 12.06
N ALA A 387 16.82 5.98 10.75
CA ALA A 387 17.96 5.91 9.83
C ALA A 387 18.86 7.17 9.89
N GLY A 388 18.37 8.26 10.48
CA GLY A 388 19.08 9.55 10.51
C GLY A 388 19.33 10.11 9.11
N VAL A 389 18.39 9.90 8.18
CA VAL A 389 18.46 10.46 6.82
C VAL A 389 17.70 11.78 6.75
N PRO A 390 18.10 12.72 5.87
CA PRO A 390 17.37 13.97 5.69
C PRO A 390 15.94 13.70 5.20
N THR A 391 14.97 14.36 5.82
CA THR A 391 13.55 14.33 5.42
C THR A 391 13.02 15.75 5.35
N PRO A 392 11.93 16.00 4.60
CA PRO A 392 11.30 17.32 4.60
C PRO A 392 10.86 17.71 6.02
N PRO A 393 11.03 18.98 6.43
CA PRO A 393 10.41 19.50 7.65
C PRO A 393 8.92 19.18 7.67
N GLY A 394 8.41 18.70 8.80
CA GLY A 394 7.04 18.20 8.84
C GLY A 394 6.65 17.59 10.17
N GLU A 395 5.36 17.26 10.29
CA GLU A 395 4.76 16.63 11.47
C GLU A 395 3.91 15.44 11.06
N ARG A 396 3.89 14.39 11.88
CA ARG A 396 3.25 13.08 11.58
C ARG A 396 2.16 12.72 12.58
N ASP A 397 1.41 11.66 12.31
CA ASP A 397 0.36 11.14 13.19
C ASP A 397 -0.75 12.16 13.51
N ILE A 398 -1.08 13.05 12.57
CA ILE A 398 -2.08 14.09 12.77
C ILE A 398 -3.48 13.49 12.61
N ARG A 399 -4.29 13.54 13.68
CA ARG A 399 -5.63 12.94 13.72
C ARG A 399 -6.74 13.89 14.14
N SER A 400 -6.41 15.11 14.57
CA SER A 400 -7.41 16.14 14.91
C SER A 400 -7.16 17.44 14.14
N ARG A 401 -8.23 18.22 13.96
CA ARG A 401 -8.15 19.52 13.28
C ARG A 401 -7.31 20.51 14.09
N GLU A 402 -7.44 20.47 15.41
CA GLU A 402 -6.67 21.31 16.33
C GLU A 402 -5.18 21.00 16.22
N GLN A 403 -4.83 19.71 16.20
CA GLN A 403 -3.46 19.24 16.02
C GLN A 403 -2.90 19.69 14.67
N LEU A 404 -3.68 19.58 13.58
CA LEU A 404 -3.28 20.06 12.25
C LEU A 404 -2.93 21.54 12.27
N LEU A 405 -3.82 22.38 12.81
CA LEU A 405 -3.65 23.83 12.83
C LEU A 405 -2.46 24.24 13.71
N GLN A 406 -2.31 23.62 14.88
CA GLN A 406 -1.21 23.88 15.80
C GLN A 406 0.13 23.47 15.17
N ALA A 407 0.22 22.26 14.62
CA ALA A 407 1.42 21.76 13.98
C ALA A 407 1.82 22.62 12.78
N LEU A 408 0.86 22.94 11.90
CA LEU A 408 1.12 23.77 10.73
C LEU A 408 1.56 25.19 11.12
N SER A 409 0.95 25.80 12.13
CA SER A 409 1.35 27.13 12.63
C SER A 409 2.80 27.15 13.10
N GLN A 410 3.19 26.11 13.85
CA GLN A 410 4.55 25.96 14.36
C GLN A 410 5.55 25.74 13.23
N LEU A 411 5.21 24.85 12.29
CA LEU A 411 6.00 24.53 11.12
C LEU A 411 6.25 25.74 10.20
N ILE A 412 5.23 26.57 9.95
CA ILE A 412 5.35 27.81 9.17
C ILE A 412 6.32 28.77 9.86
N LEU A 413 6.18 28.96 11.18
CA LEU A 413 6.99 29.90 11.92
C LEU A 413 8.47 29.50 11.99
N ASP A 414 8.74 28.19 12.09
CA ASP A 414 10.10 27.65 12.12
C ASP A 414 10.74 27.60 10.72
N ASN A 415 9.93 27.63 9.65
CA ASN A 415 10.40 27.47 8.27
C ASN A 415 9.79 28.54 7.35
N LEU A 416 10.06 29.82 7.63
CA LEU A 416 9.50 30.97 6.91
C LEU A 416 9.85 31.03 5.41
N GLU A 417 10.80 30.23 4.93
CA GLU A 417 11.13 30.13 3.51
C GLU A 417 10.22 29.16 2.74
N VAL A 418 9.52 28.26 3.43
CA VAL A 418 8.69 27.22 2.82
C VAL A 418 7.37 27.81 2.34
N ARG A 419 7.25 28.02 1.02
CA ARG A 419 6.03 28.55 0.40
C ARG A 419 4.88 27.56 0.38
N ARG A 420 5.17 26.30 0.05
CA ARG A 420 4.18 25.25 -0.19
C ARG A 420 4.26 24.16 0.87
N TRP A 421 3.12 23.81 1.42
CA TRP A 421 2.96 22.71 2.36
C TRP A 421 2.13 21.59 1.71
N LEU A 422 2.56 20.36 1.93
CA LEU A 422 1.88 19.14 1.48
C LEU A 422 1.16 18.50 2.66
N PHE A 423 -0.04 17.99 2.41
CA PHE A 423 -0.82 17.16 3.31
C PHE A 423 -0.96 15.79 2.68
N LYS A 424 -0.53 14.74 3.38
CA LYS A 424 -0.54 13.37 2.87
C LYS A 424 -1.31 12.45 3.82
N VAL A 425 -2.33 11.76 3.31
CA VAL A 425 -3.08 10.75 4.05
C VAL A 425 -2.24 9.48 4.22
N ASP A 426 -2.23 8.90 5.42
CA ASP A 426 -1.31 7.81 5.80
C ASP A 426 -1.42 6.57 4.91
N ASP A 427 -2.63 6.09 4.63
CA ASP A 427 -2.83 4.82 3.93
C ASP A 427 -2.89 4.97 2.40
N GLU A 428 -3.08 6.18 1.87
CA GLU A 428 -3.19 6.42 0.43
C GLU A 428 -1.83 6.29 -0.30
N ARG A 429 -1.88 6.02 -1.61
CA ARG A 429 -0.71 5.69 -2.46
C ARG A 429 -0.74 6.40 -3.80
N GLY A 430 0.41 6.45 -4.49
CA GLY A 430 0.52 6.99 -5.86
C GLY A 430 0.06 8.45 -6.01
N GLY A 431 0.21 9.25 -4.93
CA GLY A 431 -0.25 10.64 -4.85
C GLY A 431 -1.76 10.86 -4.79
N ASN A 432 -2.58 9.81 -4.66
CA ASN A 432 -4.04 9.93 -4.59
C ASN A 432 -4.54 10.64 -3.31
N GLY A 433 -3.82 10.48 -2.21
CA GLY A 433 -4.11 11.11 -0.92
C GLY A 433 -3.21 12.29 -0.60
N THR A 434 -2.73 13.01 -1.61
CA THR A 434 -1.93 14.22 -1.43
C THR A 434 -2.76 15.46 -1.72
N ALA A 435 -2.65 16.48 -0.88
CA ALA A 435 -3.12 17.83 -1.14
C ALA A 435 -1.98 18.82 -0.86
N PHE A 436 -2.04 20.02 -1.45
CA PHE A 436 -1.03 21.05 -1.21
C PHE A 436 -1.66 22.42 -1.04
N CYS A 437 -0.92 23.33 -0.39
CA CYS A 437 -1.32 24.73 -0.23
C CYS A 437 -0.10 25.65 -0.22
N ASP A 438 -0.17 26.74 -0.98
CA ASP A 438 0.85 27.80 -1.02
C ASP A 438 0.61 28.80 0.12
N VAL A 439 0.80 28.36 1.36
CA VAL A 439 0.33 29.07 2.57
C VAL A 439 0.88 30.50 2.68
N ILE A 440 2.19 30.70 2.46
CA ILE A 440 2.82 32.02 2.61
C ILE A 440 2.19 33.07 1.67
N SER A 441 1.76 32.64 0.48
CA SER A 441 1.16 33.54 -0.52
C SER A 441 -0.20 34.09 -0.11
N HIS A 442 -0.85 33.46 0.87
CA HIS A 442 -2.22 33.78 1.30
C HIS A 442 -2.32 34.23 2.75
N LEU A 443 -1.20 34.25 3.48
CA LEU A 443 -1.16 34.58 4.90
C LEU A 443 -1.01 36.09 5.09
N GLU A 444 -2.05 36.77 5.60
CA GLU A 444 -2.10 38.23 5.72
C GLU A 444 -1.11 38.74 6.78
N CYS A 445 -0.91 37.97 7.85
CA CYS A 445 0.06 38.32 8.90
C CYS A 445 1.53 38.13 8.48
N TYR A 446 1.82 37.50 7.33
CA TYR A 446 3.20 37.18 6.92
C TYR A 446 4.13 38.40 6.80
N PRO A 447 3.75 39.53 6.16
CA PRO A 447 4.62 40.70 6.08
C PRO A 447 4.91 41.36 7.44
N TRP A 448 4.05 41.15 8.43
CA TRP A 448 4.32 41.57 9.81
C TRP A 448 5.35 40.63 10.44
N ILE A 449 5.15 39.31 10.36
CA ILE A 449 6.09 38.30 10.88
C ILE A 449 7.48 38.50 10.28
N GLN A 450 7.57 38.72 8.97
CA GLN A 450 8.85 38.93 8.28
C GLN A 450 9.61 40.16 8.81
N ARG A 451 8.92 41.26 9.13
CA ARG A 451 9.54 42.47 9.69
C ARG A 451 10.06 42.24 11.10
N GLU A 452 9.28 41.56 11.94
CA GLU A 452 9.68 41.22 13.31
C GLU A 452 10.89 40.26 13.32
N TRP A 453 10.92 39.27 12.42
CA TRP A 453 12.02 38.31 12.30
C TRP A 453 13.28 38.88 11.65
N GLN A 454 13.16 39.87 10.75
CA GLN A 454 14.32 40.58 10.19
C GLN A 454 14.90 41.62 11.17
N GLY A 455 14.08 42.17 12.06
CA GLY A 455 14.48 43.18 13.04
C GLY A 455 15.26 42.64 14.24
N HIS A 456 15.27 41.32 14.45
CA HIS A 456 15.92 40.66 15.60
C HIS A 456 16.92 39.63 15.07
N GLY A 457 18.22 39.84 15.33
CA GLY A 457 19.27 38.91 14.89
C GLY A 457 19.05 37.47 15.37
N PRO A 458 19.78 36.47 14.84
CA PRO A 458 19.52 35.03 15.00
C PRO A 458 19.53 34.48 16.45
N GLY A 459 19.73 35.32 17.48
CA GLY A 459 19.61 34.97 18.90
C GLY A 459 18.65 35.85 19.72
N ALA A 460 17.95 36.83 19.13
CA ALA A 460 17.03 37.73 19.84
C ALA A 460 15.54 37.36 19.64
N CYS A 461 15.22 36.49 18.69
CA CYS A 461 13.86 35.98 18.42
C CYS A 461 13.41 34.91 19.45
N SER A 462 13.80 35.10 20.72
CA SER A 462 13.52 34.22 21.86
C SER A 462 12.67 34.92 22.94
N GLU A 463 12.08 36.07 22.63
CA GLU A 463 10.99 36.60 23.45
C GLU A 463 9.75 35.74 23.20
N SER A 464 9.34 34.93 24.19
CA SER A 464 8.19 34.02 24.06
C SER A 464 6.94 34.76 23.57
N GLN A 465 6.80 36.02 23.93
CA GLN A 465 5.64 36.85 23.62
C GLN A 465 5.49 37.16 22.12
N ALA A 466 6.56 37.50 21.39
CA ALA A 466 6.48 37.77 19.94
C ALA A 466 6.17 36.49 19.14
N ARG A 467 6.78 35.37 19.56
CA ARG A 467 6.54 34.04 18.98
C ARG A 467 5.11 33.57 19.24
N GLU A 468 4.62 33.73 20.47
CA GLU A 468 3.24 33.41 20.86
C GLU A 468 2.23 34.26 20.07
N LEU A 469 2.46 35.57 19.94
CA LEU A 469 1.61 36.46 19.15
C LEU A 469 1.59 36.07 17.66
N ALA A 470 2.73 35.68 17.09
CA ALA A 470 2.80 35.19 15.72
C ALA A 470 1.99 33.88 15.55
N LEU A 471 2.17 32.91 16.46
CA LEU A 471 1.40 31.66 16.44
C LEU A 471 -0.10 31.91 16.55
N VAL A 472 -0.54 32.82 17.42
CA VAL A 472 -1.96 33.19 17.56
C VAL A 472 -2.49 33.76 16.26
N LYS A 473 -1.80 34.73 15.64
CA LYS A 473 -2.23 35.32 14.36
C LYS A 473 -2.32 34.27 13.24
N ILE A 474 -1.29 33.45 13.08
CA ILE A 474 -1.28 32.37 12.07
C ILE A 474 -2.45 31.41 12.32
N SER A 475 -2.64 30.95 13.56
CA SER A 475 -3.69 29.99 13.90
C SER A 475 -5.11 30.51 13.67
N GLN A 476 -5.33 31.84 13.74
CA GLN A 476 -6.61 32.49 13.45
C GLN A 476 -6.91 32.55 11.95
N GLU A 477 -5.89 32.78 11.12
CA GLU A 477 -6.04 32.88 9.65
C GLU A 477 -6.10 31.51 8.97
N LEU A 478 -5.36 30.52 9.48
CA LEU A 478 -5.21 29.20 8.86
C LEU A 478 -6.52 28.47 8.53
N PRO A 479 -7.56 28.41 9.39
CA PRO A 479 -8.78 27.68 9.09
C PRO A 479 -9.49 28.17 7.83
N GLY A 480 -9.54 29.49 7.64
CA GLY A 480 -10.15 30.12 6.46
C GLY A 480 -9.28 29.94 5.21
N LEU A 481 -7.96 30.14 5.37
CA LEU A 481 -6.98 29.97 4.31
C LEU A 481 -7.01 28.54 3.75
N LEU A 482 -6.95 27.53 4.63
CA LEU A 482 -6.93 26.13 4.21
C LEU A 482 -8.21 25.72 3.49
N ALA A 483 -9.38 26.21 3.95
CA ALA A 483 -10.65 25.92 3.32
C ALA A 483 -10.76 26.49 1.89
N GLN A 484 -10.09 27.61 1.61
CA GLN A 484 -10.17 28.28 0.31
C GLN A 484 -9.06 27.87 -0.66
N HIS A 485 -7.87 27.55 -0.15
CA HIS A 485 -6.65 27.45 -0.97
C HIS A 485 -6.00 26.06 -1.00
N VAL A 486 -6.45 25.10 -0.20
CA VAL A 486 -5.92 23.73 -0.30
C VAL A 486 -6.47 23.06 -1.56
N GLN A 487 -5.58 22.45 -2.34
CA GLN A 487 -5.90 21.75 -3.57
C GLN A 487 -5.52 20.27 -3.45
N PRO A 488 -6.51 19.35 -3.44
CA PRO A 488 -6.26 17.91 -3.57
C PRO A 488 -5.66 17.60 -4.95
N VAL A 489 -4.60 16.79 -4.99
CA VAL A 489 -3.93 16.41 -6.24
C VAL A 489 -4.82 15.51 -7.10
N ASN A 490 -5.58 14.61 -6.49
CA ASN A 490 -6.56 13.78 -7.18
C ASN A 490 -7.99 14.26 -6.87
N GLU A 491 -8.45 15.24 -7.64
CA GLU A 491 -9.80 15.81 -7.52
C GLU A 491 -10.91 14.78 -7.77
N LYS A 492 -10.65 13.72 -8.56
CA LYS A 492 -11.62 12.64 -8.77
C LYS A 492 -11.87 11.85 -7.49
N ARG A 493 -10.82 11.62 -6.69
CA ARG A 493 -10.89 10.93 -5.39
C ARG A 493 -11.39 11.86 -4.29
N PHE A 494 -10.85 13.07 -4.24
CA PHE A 494 -11.15 14.08 -3.23
C PHE A 494 -11.59 15.38 -3.92
N PRO A 495 -12.89 15.53 -4.21
CA PRO A 495 -13.37 16.70 -4.95
C PRO A 495 -13.39 17.99 -4.11
N THR A 496 -13.32 17.88 -2.77
CA THR A 496 -13.25 19.04 -1.87
C THR A 496 -12.27 18.80 -0.74
N TRP A 497 -11.77 19.90 -0.17
CA TRP A 497 -10.91 19.87 1.02
C TRP A 497 -11.58 19.17 2.21
N GLU A 498 -12.89 19.33 2.42
CA GLU A 498 -13.58 18.72 3.56
C GLU A 498 -13.56 17.20 3.50
N LYS A 499 -13.77 16.61 2.31
CA LYS A 499 -13.70 15.15 2.12
C LYS A 499 -12.28 14.62 2.30
N PHE A 500 -11.30 15.37 1.80
CA PHE A 500 -9.90 15.07 2.02
C PHE A 500 -9.57 15.10 3.52
N LEU A 501 -9.92 16.19 4.20
CA LEU A 501 -9.65 16.41 5.61
C LEU A 501 -10.33 15.37 6.49
N GLN A 502 -11.58 14.99 6.21
CA GLN A 502 -12.26 13.92 6.94
C GLN A 502 -11.48 12.61 6.86
N THR A 503 -10.97 12.26 5.67
CA THR A 503 -10.18 11.05 5.46
C THR A 503 -8.82 11.14 6.15
N PHE A 504 -8.14 12.28 5.99
CA PHE A 504 -6.87 12.62 6.63
C PHE A 504 -6.94 12.49 8.16
N LEU A 505 -7.98 13.02 8.79
CA LEU A 505 -8.15 12.95 10.25
C LEU A 505 -8.54 11.55 10.72
N THR A 506 -9.32 10.81 9.94
CA THR A 506 -9.76 9.45 10.31
C THR A 506 -8.62 8.44 10.24
N GLN A 507 -7.79 8.51 9.19
CA GLN A 507 -6.69 7.57 8.97
C GLN A 507 -5.41 8.03 9.70
N GLY A 508 -5.24 9.33 9.85
CA GLY A 508 -3.95 9.94 10.16
C GLY A 508 -3.32 10.51 8.89
N GLY A 509 -2.43 11.47 9.08
CA GLY A 509 -1.64 11.98 7.99
C GLY A 509 -0.44 12.80 8.45
N VAL A 510 0.30 13.24 7.44
CA VAL A 510 1.57 13.96 7.59
C VAL A 510 1.48 15.30 6.89
N ILE A 511 2.04 16.32 7.52
CA ILE A 511 2.36 17.61 6.89
C ILE A 511 3.83 17.59 6.51
N GLU A 512 4.16 17.97 5.27
CA GLU A 512 5.54 18.08 4.80
C GLU A 512 5.77 19.40 4.08
N ALA A 513 6.94 20.00 4.29
CA ALA A 513 7.41 21.11 3.48
C ALA A 513 7.68 20.64 2.05
N PHE A 514 7.22 21.42 1.08
CA PHE A 514 7.68 21.28 -0.30
C PHE A 514 8.99 22.05 -0.49
N PRO A 515 9.99 21.51 -1.21
CA PRO A 515 11.27 22.19 -1.39
C PRO A 515 11.13 23.60 -1.96
N PHE A 516 11.86 24.55 -1.36
CA PHE A 516 11.94 25.92 -1.86
C PHE A 516 12.94 26.01 -3.01
N SER A 517 12.58 25.46 -4.18
CA SER A 517 13.40 25.55 -5.39
C SER A 517 12.56 25.59 -6.66
N ALA A 518 13.13 26.19 -7.72
CA ALA A 518 12.51 26.23 -9.04
C ALA A 518 12.66 24.90 -9.80
N SER A 519 13.67 24.09 -9.45
CA SER A 519 13.93 22.78 -10.03
C SER A 519 13.93 21.74 -8.91
N VAL A 520 12.97 20.82 -8.99
CA VAL A 520 12.78 19.72 -8.06
C VAL A 520 12.68 18.45 -8.89
N THR A 521 13.45 17.43 -8.51
CA THR A 521 13.43 16.14 -9.19
C THR A 521 13.10 15.04 -8.19
N ASN A 522 12.11 14.22 -8.51
CA ASN A 522 11.74 13.07 -7.70
C ASN A 522 12.46 11.83 -8.21
N LEU A 523 12.87 10.95 -7.31
CA LEU A 523 13.56 9.71 -7.62
C LEU A 523 12.90 8.56 -6.89
N THR A 524 12.89 7.38 -7.50
CA THR A 524 12.56 6.12 -6.83
C THR A 524 13.77 5.20 -6.88
N VAL A 525 14.12 4.62 -5.73
CA VAL A 525 15.15 3.59 -5.61
C VAL A 525 14.54 2.33 -5.05
N ASP A 526 14.72 1.22 -5.74
CA ASP A 526 14.26 -0.09 -5.33
C ASP A 526 15.38 -0.87 -4.64
N LEU A 527 15.04 -1.48 -3.52
CA LEU A 527 15.94 -2.26 -2.69
C LEU A 527 15.38 -3.65 -2.42
N LEU A 528 16.28 -4.58 -2.13
CA LEU A 528 15.97 -5.93 -1.67
C LEU A 528 16.72 -6.18 -0.36
N ILE A 529 15.98 -6.55 0.69
CA ILE A 529 16.55 -7.20 1.88
C ILE A 529 16.46 -8.70 1.64
N GLU A 530 17.60 -9.33 1.40
CA GLU A 530 17.67 -10.78 1.23
C GLU A 530 17.35 -11.51 2.55
N PRO A 531 16.95 -12.79 2.52
CA PRO A 531 16.73 -13.60 3.72
C PRO A 531 17.93 -13.69 4.67
N THR A 532 19.15 -13.50 4.16
CA THR A 532 20.39 -13.40 4.95
C THR A 532 20.52 -12.07 5.72
N GLY A 533 19.70 -11.08 5.36
CA GLY A 533 19.76 -9.72 5.88
C GLY A 533 20.72 -8.80 5.12
N GLU A 534 21.24 -9.22 3.96
CA GLU A 534 21.99 -8.35 3.05
C GLU A 534 21.05 -7.37 2.35
N VAL A 535 21.42 -6.09 2.29
CA VAL A 535 20.67 -5.02 1.63
C VAL A 535 21.31 -4.74 0.28
N THR A 536 20.56 -4.91 -0.80
CA THR A 536 21.02 -4.64 -2.17
C THR A 536 20.12 -3.61 -2.85
N LEU A 537 20.72 -2.71 -3.64
CA LEU A 537 19.98 -1.81 -4.53
C LEU A 537 19.77 -2.55 -5.86
N VAL A 538 18.53 -2.61 -6.31
CA VAL A 538 18.12 -3.40 -7.49
C VAL A 538 17.64 -2.54 -8.67
N SER A 539 17.15 -1.33 -8.40
CA SER A 539 16.84 -0.35 -9.46
C SER A 539 16.90 1.08 -8.91
N SER A 540 17.13 2.04 -9.79
CA SER A 540 17.12 3.48 -9.48
C SER A 540 16.63 4.25 -10.70
N GLY A 541 15.81 5.28 -10.49
CA GLY A 541 15.27 6.06 -11.59
C GLY A 541 14.73 7.43 -11.19
N ASP A 542 14.76 8.40 -12.12
CA ASP A 542 14.15 9.72 -11.94
C ASP A 542 12.69 9.67 -12.42
N GLN A 543 11.76 10.07 -11.56
CA GLN A 543 10.32 9.99 -11.84
C GLN A 543 9.88 10.99 -12.93
N LEU A 544 8.91 10.56 -13.74
CA LEU A 544 8.18 11.37 -14.70
C LEU A 544 6.76 11.65 -14.19
N HIS A 545 6.26 12.86 -14.41
CA HIS A 545 5.07 13.41 -13.75
C HIS A 545 3.93 13.80 -14.72
N ALA A 546 3.57 12.87 -15.63
CA ALA A 546 2.50 13.08 -16.61
C ALA A 546 1.12 13.35 -15.99
N GLU A 547 0.85 12.93 -14.75
CA GLU A 547 -0.46 13.10 -14.11
C GLU A 547 -0.46 14.15 -12.99
N GLY A 548 0.49 15.08 -13.05
CA GLY A 548 0.66 16.17 -12.11
C GLY A 548 1.97 16.06 -11.32
N PRO A 549 2.43 17.18 -10.71
CA PRO A 549 3.78 17.31 -10.13
C PRO A 549 4.07 16.39 -8.94
N LEU A 550 3.06 15.72 -8.40
CA LEU A 550 3.15 14.87 -7.20
C LEU A 550 2.69 13.43 -7.46
N ARG A 551 2.52 13.04 -8.74
CA ARG A 551 2.13 11.68 -9.14
C ARG A 551 3.14 11.14 -10.15
N SER A 552 3.82 10.06 -9.78
CA SER A 552 4.73 9.36 -10.69
C SER A 552 3.93 8.56 -11.71
N SER A 553 4.33 8.70 -12.97
CA SER A 553 3.71 8.06 -14.15
C SER A 553 4.71 7.23 -14.95
N GLY A 554 6.00 7.40 -14.72
CA GLY A 554 7.08 6.72 -15.41
C GLY A 554 8.42 7.07 -14.76
N THR A 555 9.52 6.57 -15.33
CA THR A 555 10.86 6.81 -14.81
C THR A 555 11.91 6.80 -15.92
N THR A 556 13.01 7.50 -15.70
CA THR A 556 14.30 7.23 -16.37
C THR A 556 15.02 6.10 -15.63
N ILE A 557 15.82 5.28 -16.31
CA ILE A 557 16.63 4.23 -15.70
C ILE A 557 18.01 4.20 -16.38
N PRO A 558 19.13 4.26 -15.65
CA PRO A 558 19.25 4.61 -14.23
C PRO A 558 18.90 6.08 -13.95
N GLN A 559 18.79 6.43 -12.67
CA GLN A 559 18.74 7.84 -12.26
C GLN A 559 20.02 8.59 -12.63
N ARG A 560 19.90 9.87 -12.99
CA ARG A 560 21.05 10.76 -13.28
C ARG A 560 21.04 12.07 -12.48
N SER A 561 20.07 12.25 -11.59
CA SER A 561 19.87 13.54 -10.90
C SER A 561 20.65 13.69 -9.61
N VAL A 562 21.05 12.58 -8.97
CA VAL A 562 21.76 12.57 -7.68
C VAL A 562 23.07 11.81 -7.80
N ASP A 563 24.08 12.26 -7.07
CA ASP A 563 25.35 11.53 -6.93
C ASP A 563 25.11 10.08 -6.42
N PRO A 564 25.54 9.04 -7.16
CA PRO A 564 25.31 7.65 -6.79
C PRO A 564 25.89 7.26 -5.44
N GLU A 565 27.03 7.84 -5.03
CA GLU A 565 27.65 7.52 -3.73
C GLU A 565 26.80 8.02 -2.56
N LEU A 566 26.32 9.26 -2.64
CA LEU A 566 25.38 9.84 -1.68
C LEU A 566 24.09 9.01 -1.61
N LEU A 567 23.51 8.68 -2.76
CA LEU A 567 22.25 7.92 -2.83
C LEU A 567 22.42 6.53 -2.21
N LYS A 568 23.51 5.82 -2.54
CA LYS A 568 23.85 4.52 -1.97
C LYS A 568 24.00 4.59 -0.45
N ALA A 569 24.66 5.63 0.08
CA ALA A 569 24.83 5.81 1.52
C ALA A 569 23.49 6.03 2.25
N LEU A 570 22.58 6.84 1.68
CA LEU A 570 21.23 7.04 2.23
C LEU A 570 20.40 5.76 2.19
N CYS A 571 20.40 5.08 1.05
CA CYS A 571 19.71 3.80 0.84
C CYS A 571 20.20 2.71 1.79
N TRP A 572 21.52 2.63 2.04
CA TRP A 572 22.09 1.69 3.02
C TRP A 572 21.57 1.95 4.44
N LYS A 573 21.58 3.21 4.89
CA LYS A 573 21.05 3.59 6.23
C LYS A 573 19.57 3.23 6.37
N ILE A 574 18.77 3.50 5.35
CA ILE A 574 17.34 3.18 5.34
C ILE A 574 17.13 1.66 5.34
N GLY A 575 17.90 0.91 4.55
CA GLY A 575 17.83 -0.55 4.50
C GLY A 575 18.16 -1.20 5.84
N GLU A 576 19.21 -0.75 6.53
CA GLU A 576 19.53 -1.22 7.89
C GLU A 576 18.46 -0.85 8.92
N ALA A 577 17.86 0.35 8.80
CA ALA A 577 16.72 0.72 9.64
C ALA A 577 15.51 -0.18 9.38
N CYS A 578 15.13 -0.43 8.12
CA CYS A 578 14.07 -1.35 7.72
C CYS A 578 14.30 -2.76 8.28
N LYS A 579 15.51 -3.30 8.10
CA LYS A 579 15.93 -4.60 8.61
C LYS A 579 15.78 -4.68 10.14
N SER A 580 16.21 -3.66 10.87
CA SER A 580 16.06 -3.60 12.34
C SER A 580 14.60 -3.62 12.80
N LYS A 581 13.67 -3.23 11.93
CA LYS A 581 12.22 -3.25 12.17
C LYS A 581 11.52 -4.50 11.64
N GLY A 582 12.27 -5.49 11.15
CA GLY A 582 11.73 -6.76 10.67
C GLY A 582 11.20 -6.73 9.23
N VAL A 583 11.59 -5.73 8.43
CA VAL A 583 11.31 -5.70 6.99
C VAL A 583 12.18 -6.72 6.27
N LEU A 584 11.57 -7.47 5.35
CA LEU A 584 12.20 -8.46 4.48
C LEU A 584 11.64 -8.35 3.06
N GLY A 585 12.46 -8.63 2.05
CA GLY A 585 12.06 -8.63 0.64
C GLY A 585 12.22 -7.27 -0.03
N TYR A 586 11.47 -7.06 -1.10
CA TYR A 586 11.54 -5.87 -1.94
C TYR A 586 10.81 -4.68 -1.30
N PHE A 587 11.39 -3.50 -1.45
CA PHE A 587 10.78 -2.23 -1.08
C PHE A 587 11.35 -1.08 -1.91
N SER A 588 10.60 0.00 -2.07
CA SER A 588 11.03 1.21 -2.77
C SER A 588 11.07 2.42 -1.84
N VAL A 589 12.03 3.31 -2.07
CA VAL A 589 12.19 4.57 -1.37
C VAL A 589 12.10 5.70 -2.38
N ASP A 590 11.24 6.67 -2.09
CA ASP A 590 11.13 7.89 -2.87
C ASP A 590 11.96 9.01 -2.24
N PHE A 591 12.72 9.69 -3.09
CA PHE A 591 13.54 10.84 -2.74
C PHE A 591 13.11 12.06 -3.54
N VAL A 592 13.41 13.23 -3.00
CA VAL A 592 13.32 14.50 -3.71
C VAL A 592 14.67 15.19 -3.64
N ALA A 593 15.22 15.50 -4.81
CA ALA A 593 16.47 16.23 -4.97
C ALA A 593 16.19 17.64 -5.49
N PHE A 594 16.85 18.63 -4.92
CA PHE A 594 16.74 20.03 -5.34
C PHE A 594 18.00 20.79 -4.96
N THR A 595 18.25 21.91 -5.65
CA THR A 595 19.34 22.83 -5.28
C THR A 595 18.78 23.94 -4.42
N HIS A 596 19.34 24.11 -3.23
CA HIS A 596 18.90 25.15 -2.30
C HIS A 596 19.30 26.55 -2.83
N PRO A 597 18.37 27.51 -2.98
CA PRO A 597 18.65 28.79 -3.64
C PRO A 597 19.75 29.62 -2.98
N GLN A 598 19.84 29.60 -1.64
CA GLN A 598 20.80 30.41 -0.89
C GLN A 598 22.19 29.77 -0.81
N THR A 599 22.29 28.49 -0.46
CA THR A 599 23.56 27.77 -0.28
C THR A 599 24.12 27.20 -1.58
N ARG A 600 23.31 27.14 -2.65
CA ARG A 600 23.62 26.48 -3.94
C ARG A 600 24.04 25.00 -3.81
N GLN A 601 23.79 24.37 -2.68
CA GLN A 601 24.07 22.96 -2.46
C GLN A 601 22.89 22.10 -2.86
N GLN A 602 23.16 20.94 -3.46
CA GLN A 602 22.15 19.92 -3.71
C GLN A 602 21.75 19.27 -2.38
N GLN A 603 20.45 19.24 -2.11
CA GLN A 603 19.86 18.52 -0.99
C GLN A 603 19.01 17.37 -1.51
N VAL A 604 18.98 16.29 -0.75
CA VAL A 604 18.21 15.08 -1.05
C VAL A 604 17.40 14.71 0.19
N TRP A 605 16.08 14.69 0.07
CA TRP A 605 15.16 14.35 1.15
C TRP A 605 14.44 13.03 0.87
N ALA A 606 14.39 12.14 1.85
CA ALA A 606 13.55 10.94 1.79
C ALA A 606 12.08 11.31 2.07
N THR A 607 11.20 11.02 1.12
CA THR A 607 9.80 11.45 1.18
C THR A 607 8.84 10.30 1.45
N ASP A 608 9.07 9.12 0.86
CA ASP A 608 8.13 7.99 0.92
C ASP A 608 8.84 6.62 0.93
N LEU A 609 8.15 5.61 1.46
CA LEU A 609 8.63 4.23 1.57
C LEU A 609 7.47 3.27 1.30
N ASP A 610 7.61 2.41 0.29
CA ASP A 610 6.63 1.38 -0.04
C ASP A 610 7.24 -0.01 0.10
N LEU A 611 6.70 -0.81 1.03
CA LEU A 611 7.19 -2.17 1.32
C LEU A 611 6.58 -3.20 0.38
N CYS A 612 6.83 -3.03 -0.92
CA CYS A 612 6.38 -3.93 -1.96
C CYS A 612 7.35 -3.93 -3.15
N TYR A 613 7.15 -4.87 -4.06
CA TYR A 613 7.80 -4.88 -5.36
C TYR A 613 7.16 -3.80 -6.25
N SER A 614 7.96 -2.88 -6.79
CA SER A 614 7.48 -1.73 -7.53
C SER A 614 7.29 -2.00 -9.04
N ASP A 615 6.52 -1.14 -9.69
CA ASP A 615 6.37 -1.14 -11.13
C ASP A 615 7.67 -0.76 -11.85
N GLN A 616 8.45 0.16 -11.26
CA GLN A 616 9.78 0.53 -11.76
C GLN A 616 10.69 -0.69 -11.81
N LEU A 617 10.73 -1.49 -10.74
CA LEU A 617 11.53 -2.70 -10.70
C LEU A 617 11.09 -3.69 -11.77
N ALA A 618 9.78 -3.89 -11.98
CA ALA A 618 9.28 -4.78 -13.02
C ALA A 618 9.73 -4.34 -14.43
N LEU A 619 9.63 -3.04 -14.74
CA LEU A 619 10.11 -2.49 -16.01
C LEU A 619 11.64 -2.57 -16.14
N THR A 620 12.36 -2.44 -15.03
CA THR A 620 13.82 -2.63 -14.98
C THR A 620 14.19 -4.08 -15.30
N GLN A 621 13.47 -5.07 -14.78
CA GLN A 621 13.72 -6.47 -15.12
C GLN A 621 13.53 -6.73 -16.63
N LEU A 622 12.49 -6.14 -17.22
CA LEU A 622 12.29 -6.21 -18.67
C LEU A 622 13.43 -5.54 -19.45
N LEU A 623 13.86 -4.36 -19.03
CA LEU A 623 14.99 -3.64 -19.62
C LEU A 623 16.26 -4.51 -19.62
N LEU A 624 16.62 -5.09 -18.47
CA LEU A 624 17.79 -5.95 -18.34
C LEU A 624 17.65 -7.21 -19.21
N TYR A 625 16.45 -7.77 -19.30
CA TYR A 625 16.18 -8.94 -20.12
C TYR A 625 16.40 -8.70 -21.61
N VAL A 626 15.81 -7.64 -22.17
CA VAL A 626 15.85 -7.37 -23.62
C VAL A 626 17.20 -6.83 -24.08
N THR A 627 18.04 -6.37 -23.15
CA THR A 627 19.37 -5.85 -23.45
C THR A 627 20.50 -6.84 -23.10
N ASP A 628 20.20 -7.87 -22.28
CA ASP A 628 21.21 -8.70 -21.57
C ASP A 628 22.23 -7.82 -20.83
N GLY A 629 21.75 -6.67 -20.34
CA GLY A 629 22.55 -5.64 -19.67
C GLY A 629 22.68 -5.89 -18.18
N ASN A 630 23.62 -5.18 -17.54
CA ASN A 630 23.80 -5.17 -16.10
C ASN A 630 23.65 -3.75 -15.56
N LEU A 631 22.78 -3.57 -14.57
CA LEU A 631 22.58 -2.30 -13.90
C LEU A 631 23.37 -2.27 -12.60
N ASP A 632 24.46 -1.51 -12.58
CA ASP A 632 25.14 -1.17 -11.33
C ASP A 632 24.52 0.11 -10.76
N CYS A 633 23.59 -0.07 -9.81
CA CYS A 633 22.97 1.05 -9.10
C CYS A 633 23.99 1.88 -8.30
N GLY A 634 25.11 1.29 -7.87
CA GLY A 634 26.13 1.97 -7.08
C GLY A 634 26.95 2.99 -7.88
N SER A 635 27.09 2.80 -9.19
CA SER A 635 27.67 3.77 -10.13
C SER A 635 26.62 4.45 -11.02
N SER A 636 25.33 4.13 -10.82
CA SER A 636 24.21 4.52 -11.70
C SER A 636 24.53 4.31 -13.18
N CYS A 637 25.12 3.15 -13.48
CA CYS A 637 25.58 2.80 -14.81
C CYS A 637 24.85 1.55 -15.30
N LEU A 638 24.16 1.69 -16.43
CA LEU A 638 23.61 0.56 -17.16
C LEU A 638 24.61 0.18 -18.26
N GLN A 639 25.27 -0.95 -18.06
CA GLN A 639 26.25 -1.47 -19.00
C GLN A 639 25.58 -2.50 -19.91
N GLY A 640 25.94 -2.46 -21.20
CA GLY A 640 25.65 -3.57 -22.10
C GLY A 640 26.38 -4.86 -21.66
N PRO A 641 26.01 -6.02 -22.24
CA PRO A 641 26.55 -7.30 -21.82
C PRO A 641 28.09 -7.29 -21.78
N LEU A 642 28.65 -7.75 -20.66
CA LEU A 642 30.09 -7.96 -20.50
C LEU A 642 30.52 -9.16 -21.35
N GLY A 643 30.94 -8.94 -22.60
CA GLY A 643 31.45 -10.02 -23.45
C GLY A 643 32.03 -9.61 -24.81
N SER A 644 33.36 -9.64 -24.90
CA SER A 644 34.21 -9.76 -26.10
C SER A 644 33.82 -9.00 -27.38
N LYS A 645 34.31 -7.77 -27.53
CA LYS A 645 34.67 -7.27 -28.87
C LYS A 645 35.91 -8.04 -29.37
N GLU A 646 35.75 -9.31 -29.72
CA GLU A 646 36.63 -9.97 -30.68
C GLU A 646 35.92 -10.01 -32.04
N SER A 647 35.85 -8.87 -32.70
CA SER A 647 35.60 -8.84 -34.15
C SER A 647 36.88 -8.51 -34.87
N LYS A 648 37.47 -9.59 -35.38
CA LYS A 648 38.50 -9.71 -36.41
C LYS A 648 38.40 -8.60 -37.45
N SER A 649 39.35 -7.67 -37.44
CA SER A 649 39.79 -6.96 -38.64
C SER A 649 41.27 -7.27 -38.85
N GLN A 650 41.57 -8.03 -39.90
CA GLN A 650 42.92 -8.20 -40.39
C GLN A 650 43.43 -6.87 -40.97
N GLN A 651 44.60 -6.44 -40.49
CA GLN A 651 45.57 -5.47 -41.06
C GLN A 651 45.10 -4.00 -41.09
N VAL A 652 45.83 -3.04 -40.51
CA VAL A 652 47.26 -2.75 -40.70
C VAL A 652 47.93 -2.33 -39.36
N GLN A 653 49.18 -2.73 -39.18
CA GLN A 653 50.05 -2.37 -38.06
C GLN A 653 50.19 -0.84 -37.93
N HIS A 654 49.81 -0.30 -36.77
CA HIS A 654 50.52 0.82 -36.16
C HIS A 654 50.44 0.70 -34.63
N GLN A 655 51.62 0.63 -34.01
CA GLN A 655 51.82 0.58 -32.57
C GLN A 655 51.24 1.82 -31.89
N GLY A 656 50.50 1.60 -30.81
CA GLY A 656 49.96 2.64 -29.94
C GLY A 656 48.78 2.07 -29.15
N THR A 657 49.08 1.40 -28.04
CA THR A 657 48.10 0.88 -27.07
C THR A 657 47.29 2.04 -26.47
N LYS A 658 46.18 2.40 -27.12
CA LYS A 658 45.08 3.09 -26.46
C LYS A 658 44.21 2.04 -25.77
N PRO A 659 43.81 2.23 -24.50
CA PRO A 659 42.84 1.35 -23.86
C PRO A 659 41.53 1.36 -24.67
N PRO A 660 40.77 0.25 -24.70
CA PRO A 660 39.47 0.22 -25.35
C PRO A 660 38.60 1.34 -24.79
N ALA A 661 37.96 2.11 -25.67
CA ALA A 661 37.04 3.17 -25.26
C ALA A 661 35.93 2.58 -24.37
N PRO A 662 35.58 3.22 -23.24
CA PRO A 662 34.47 2.76 -22.40
C PRO A 662 33.20 2.74 -23.25
N SER A 663 32.46 1.62 -23.20
CA SER A 663 31.13 1.53 -23.80
C SER A 663 30.25 2.62 -23.19
N SER A 664 29.61 3.45 -24.01
CA SER A 664 28.67 4.47 -23.56
C SER A 664 27.59 3.82 -22.67
N PRO A 665 27.30 4.36 -21.47
CA PRO A 665 26.29 3.79 -20.60
C PRO A 665 24.91 3.94 -21.24
N TRP A 666 24.16 2.84 -21.32
CA TRP A 666 22.78 2.87 -21.79
C TRP A 666 21.88 3.64 -20.80
N CYS A 667 20.74 4.07 -21.32
CA CYS A 667 19.68 4.67 -20.54
C CYS A 667 18.33 4.25 -21.14
N ALA A 668 17.32 4.27 -20.30
CA ALA A 668 15.97 3.95 -20.68
C ALA A 668 14.98 4.95 -20.09
N VAL A 669 13.85 5.10 -20.77
CA VAL A 669 12.66 5.77 -20.24
C VAL A 669 11.53 4.76 -20.28
N ALA A 670 10.89 4.55 -19.13
CA ALA A 670 9.92 3.50 -18.93
C ALA A 670 8.65 4.04 -18.26
N SER A 671 7.48 3.53 -18.65
CA SER A 671 6.22 3.83 -17.97
C SER A 671 5.29 2.62 -18.03
N SER A 672 4.69 2.29 -16.89
CA SER A 672 3.63 1.27 -16.78
C SER A 672 2.23 1.86 -16.88
N GLN A 673 2.09 3.19 -16.74
CA GLN A 673 0.82 3.87 -16.51
C GLN A 673 0.31 4.65 -17.72
N LEU A 674 0.74 4.32 -18.94
CA LEU A 674 0.27 5.01 -20.14
C LEU A 674 -1.17 4.60 -20.45
N ARG A 675 -2.06 5.59 -20.63
CA ARG A 675 -3.49 5.37 -20.84
C ARG A 675 -4.01 6.16 -22.04
N HIS A 676 -4.85 5.50 -22.83
CA HIS A 676 -5.53 6.12 -23.96
C HIS A 676 -6.83 5.38 -24.29
N SER A 677 -7.97 6.07 -24.21
CA SER A 677 -9.29 5.45 -24.39
C SER A 677 -9.49 4.83 -25.78
N SER A 678 -8.95 5.44 -26.85
CA SER A 678 -9.06 4.93 -28.23
C SER A 678 -8.32 3.61 -28.48
N LEU A 679 -7.39 3.18 -27.60
CA LEU A 679 -6.72 1.88 -27.74
C LEU A 679 -7.72 0.71 -27.60
N SER A 680 -8.84 0.93 -26.89
CA SER A 680 -9.93 -0.06 -26.76
C SER A 680 -10.50 -0.53 -28.11
N GLY A 681 -10.44 0.32 -29.14
CA GLY A 681 -10.97 0.04 -30.48
C GLY A 681 -10.01 -0.73 -31.41
N ILE A 682 -8.76 -0.95 -31.00
CA ILE A 682 -7.69 -1.48 -31.87
C ILE A 682 -7.14 -2.78 -31.28
N SER A 683 -6.86 -3.79 -32.13
CA SER A 683 -6.17 -5.01 -31.69
C SER A 683 -4.67 -4.76 -31.48
N TYR A 684 -4.06 -5.49 -30.55
CA TYR A 684 -2.64 -5.34 -30.28
C TYR A 684 -1.77 -5.69 -31.48
N ASN A 685 -2.11 -6.74 -32.23
CA ASN A 685 -1.47 -7.04 -33.51
C ASN A 685 -1.49 -5.85 -34.50
N LEU A 686 -2.63 -5.16 -34.64
CA LEU A 686 -2.72 -3.99 -35.51
C LEU A 686 -1.89 -2.82 -34.97
N LEU A 687 -1.98 -2.55 -33.67
CA LEU A 687 -1.17 -1.51 -33.01
C LEU A 687 0.33 -1.73 -33.22
N LEU A 688 0.82 -2.96 -32.97
CA LEU A 688 2.23 -3.32 -33.14
C LEU A 688 2.67 -3.22 -34.61
N HIS A 689 1.80 -3.57 -35.56
CA HIS A 689 2.09 -3.42 -36.99
C HIS A 689 2.19 -1.94 -37.41
N ILE A 690 1.29 -1.08 -36.91
CA ILE A 690 1.33 0.36 -37.14
C ILE A 690 2.63 0.94 -36.56
N CYS A 691 2.97 0.58 -35.32
CA CYS A 691 4.20 1.01 -34.66
C CYS A 691 5.42 0.61 -35.49
N LYS A 692 5.51 -0.66 -35.91
CA LYS A 692 6.60 -1.16 -36.74
C LYS A 692 6.72 -0.40 -38.07
N ALA A 693 5.60 -0.11 -38.74
CA ALA A 693 5.57 0.64 -40.00
C ALA A 693 6.05 2.09 -39.84
N ARG A 694 5.86 2.68 -38.66
CA ARG A 694 6.32 4.04 -38.31
C ARG A 694 7.74 4.07 -37.72
N GLY A 695 8.45 2.93 -37.69
CA GLY A 695 9.78 2.82 -37.12
C GLY A 695 9.81 2.82 -35.59
N VAL A 696 8.67 2.54 -34.94
CA VAL A 696 8.57 2.34 -33.49
C VAL A 696 8.70 0.86 -33.20
N GLY A 697 9.87 0.45 -32.73
CA GLY A 697 10.17 -0.93 -32.37
C GLY A 697 11.55 -1.05 -31.75
N PHE A 698 11.89 -2.26 -31.32
CA PHE A 698 13.18 -2.59 -30.75
C PHE A 698 14.06 -3.24 -31.82
N ASP A 699 15.29 -2.74 -31.95
CA ASP A 699 16.32 -3.31 -32.80
C ASP A 699 17.16 -4.30 -31.99
N LEU A 700 17.15 -5.57 -32.39
CA LEU A 700 17.88 -6.64 -31.71
C LEU A 700 19.40 -6.54 -31.90
N GLN A 701 19.88 -5.96 -33.00
CA GLN A 701 21.32 -5.85 -33.30
C GLN A 701 21.94 -4.74 -32.47
N GLU A 702 21.30 -3.57 -32.49
CA GLU A 702 21.78 -2.40 -31.74
C GLU A 702 21.36 -2.44 -30.26
N LYS A 703 20.38 -3.29 -29.91
CA LYS A 703 19.78 -3.40 -28.57
C LYS A 703 19.17 -2.08 -28.08
N GLN A 704 18.62 -1.31 -29.02
CA GLN A 704 18.04 0.01 -28.81
C GLN A 704 16.63 0.09 -29.40
N GLY A 705 15.86 1.09 -28.99
CA GLY A 705 14.50 1.32 -29.47
C GLY A 705 13.45 1.03 -28.40
N THR A 706 12.22 0.71 -28.83
CA THR A 706 11.05 0.65 -27.95
C THR A 706 10.45 -0.74 -27.85
N VAL A 707 10.25 -1.18 -26.60
CA VAL A 707 9.54 -2.40 -26.23
C VAL A 707 8.23 -2.02 -25.54
N PHE A 708 7.16 -2.74 -25.86
CA PHE A 708 5.84 -2.55 -25.23
C PHE A 708 5.58 -3.60 -24.14
N VAL A 709 4.73 -3.27 -23.19
CA VAL A 709 4.20 -4.22 -22.20
C VAL A 709 2.69 -4.21 -22.32
N LEU A 710 2.11 -5.36 -22.66
CA LEU A 710 0.68 -5.51 -22.91
C LEU A 710 0.04 -6.22 -21.72
N TYR A 711 -0.91 -5.57 -21.06
CA TYR A 711 -1.44 -6.06 -19.79
C TYR A 711 -2.71 -6.89 -19.92
N GLU A 712 -3.64 -6.52 -20.80
CA GLU A 712 -4.94 -7.21 -20.95
C GLU A 712 -5.61 -6.87 -22.29
N ASP A 713 -6.39 -7.80 -22.83
CA ASP A 713 -6.94 -7.73 -24.18
C ASP A 713 -8.42 -7.30 -24.27
N GLN A 714 -9.11 -7.14 -23.15
CA GLN A 714 -10.55 -6.84 -23.15
C GLN A 714 -10.84 -5.35 -23.25
N LYS A 715 -10.30 -4.53 -22.35
CA LYS A 715 -10.53 -3.06 -22.36
C LYS A 715 -9.45 -2.34 -23.15
N ARG A 716 -8.22 -2.87 -23.17
CA ARG A 716 -7.05 -2.39 -23.95
C ARG A 716 -6.77 -0.90 -23.82
N HIS A 717 -7.13 -0.26 -22.71
CA HIS A 717 -6.98 1.19 -22.56
C HIS A 717 -5.63 1.60 -21.94
N SER A 718 -4.84 0.64 -21.47
CA SER A 718 -3.54 0.85 -20.83
C SER A 718 -2.42 0.11 -21.57
N LEU A 719 -1.23 0.71 -21.56
CA LEU A 719 -0.04 0.23 -22.27
C LEU A 719 1.20 0.51 -21.42
N GLY A 720 2.14 -0.43 -21.36
CA GLY A 720 3.49 -0.16 -20.88
C GLY A 720 4.44 0.10 -22.05
N MET A 721 5.43 0.96 -21.85
CA MET A 721 6.44 1.28 -22.86
C MET A 721 7.80 1.49 -22.21
N VAL A 722 8.84 0.88 -22.78
CA VAL A 722 10.24 1.06 -22.41
C VAL A 722 11.01 1.45 -23.67
N THR A 723 11.63 2.63 -23.68
CA THR A 723 12.49 3.11 -24.77
C THR A 723 13.93 3.14 -24.30
N ILE A 724 14.84 2.59 -25.09
CA ILE A 724 16.24 2.29 -24.71
C ILE A 724 17.19 2.94 -25.74
N GLY A 725 18.29 3.52 -25.26
CA GLY A 725 19.33 4.11 -26.08
C GLY A 725 20.55 4.55 -25.28
N GLU A 726 21.51 5.22 -25.92
CA GLU A 726 22.77 5.66 -25.27
C GLU A 726 22.69 7.06 -24.65
N ASP A 727 21.88 7.96 -25.22
CA ASP A 727 21.74 9.34 -24.76
C ASP A 727 20.37 9.58 -24.13
N LEU A 728 20.36 10.07 -22.88
CA LEU A 728 19.12 10.28 -22.13
C LEU A 728 18.22 11.32 -22.81
N GLN A 729 18.80 12.38 -23.38
CA GLN A 729 18.01 13.41 -24.08
C GLN A 729 17.36 12.84 -25.34
N GLY A 730 18.13 12.09 -26.14
CA GLY A 730 17.63 11.37 -27.31
C GLY A 730 16.58 10.32 -26.98
N VAL A 731 16.74 9.57 -25.87
CA VAL A 731 15.77 8.56 -25.42
C VAL A 731 14.47 9.20 -24.95
N LEU A 732 14.54 10.29 -24.17
CA LEU A 732 13.38 11.08 -23.76
C LEU A 732 12.61 11.61 -24.97
N LEU A 733 13.32 12.20 -25.94
CA LEU A 733 12.71 12.69 -27.18
C LEU A 733 12.07 11.55 -27.99
N THR A 734 12.73 10.40 -28.08
CA THR A 734 12.20 9.22 -28.77
C THR A 734 10.95 8.69 -28.07
N PHE A 735 10.95 8.63 -26.73
CA PHE A 735 9.79 8.23 -25.95
C PHE A 735 8.60 9.17 -26.20
N ALA A 736 8.81 10.49 -26.13
CA ALA A 736 7.78 11.49 -26.42
C ALA A 736 7.27 11.41 -27.87
N ARG A 737 8.18 11.25 -28.84
CA ARG A 737 7.85 11.05 -30.26
C ARG A 737 6.98 9.80 -30.45
N ASN A 738 7.29 8.70 -29.79
CA ASN A 738 6.55 7.45 -29.94
C ASN A 738 5.13 7.60 -29.37
N LEU A 739 4.97 8.24 -28.21
CA LEU A 739 3.64 8.58 -27.68
C LEU A 739 2.85 9.45 -28.64
N PHE A 740 3.50 10.45 -29.26
CA PHE A 740 2.87 11.34 -30.23
C PHE A 740 2.40 10.58 -31.48
N ILE A 741 3.26 9.73 -32.06
CA ILE A 741 2.92 8.90 -33.23
C ILE A 741 1.74 7.98 -32.90
N ILE A 742 1.80 7.26 -31.78
CA ILE A 742 0.72 6.36 -31.36
C ILE A 742 -0.58 7.15 -31.22
N HIS A 743 -0.54 8.30 -30.52
CA HIS A 743 -1.71 9.16 -30.34
C HIS A 743 -2.32 9.59 -31.68
N GLN A 744 -1.51 10.00 -32.66
CA GLN A 744 -1.98 10.43 -33.98
C GLN A 744 -2.63 9.29 -34.78
N GLU A 745 -2.08 8.08 -34.71
CA GLU A 745 -2.59 6.94 -35.48
C GLU A 745 -3.90 6.39 -34.92
N ILE A 746 -4.08 6.43 -33.59
CA ILE A 746 -5.27 5.87 -32.94
C ILE A 746 -6.38 6.90 -32.69
N SER A 747 -6.10 8.19 -32.87
CA SER A 747 -7.05 9.27 -32.64
C SER A 747 -7.53 9.87 -33.94
N ALA A 748 -8.85 9.97 -34.09
CA ALA A 748 -9.43 10.72 -35.19
C ALA A 748 -9.35 12.25 -34.90
N PRO A 749 -9.34 13.12 -35.92
CA PRO A 749 -9.31 14.59 -35.74
C PRO A 749 -10.44 15.12 -34.84
N ASN A 750 -11.59 14.44 -34.84
CA ASN A 750 -12.78 14.77 -34.06
C ASN A 750 -12.99 13.87 -32.82
N MET A 751 -12.12 12.88 -32.56
CA MET A 751 -12.17 12.02 -31.39
C MET A 751 -10.76 11.74 -30.86
N GLN A 752 -10.28 12.63 -30.00
CA GLN A 752 -8.94 12.58 -29.41
C GLN A 752 -8.81 11.59 -28.25
N GLY A 753 -9.93 11.16 -27.66
CA GLY A 753 -9.96 10.26 -26.50
C GLY A 753 -9.42 10.88 -25.21
N GLU A 754 -9.67 10.21 -24.08
CA GLU A 754 -9.00 10.54 -22.81
C GLU A 754 -7.62 9.89 -22.78
N THR A 755 -6.57 10.68 -22.54
CA THR A 755 -5.19 10.20 -22.53
C THR A 755 -4.27 11.03 -21.64
N ASN A 756 -3.27 10.37 -21.05
CA ASN A 756 -2.17 11.03 -20.35
C ASN A 756 -0.91 11.22 -21.23
N PHE A 757 -0.95 10.80 -22.51
CA PHE A 757 0.23 10.87 -23.41
C PHE A 757 0.67 12.31 -23.64
N LYS A 758 -0.28 13.23 -23.86
CA LYS A 758 -0.01 14.65 -24.08
C LYS A 758 0.68 15.30 -22.88
N MET A 759 0.30 14.89 -21.68
CA MET A 759 0.90 15.41 -20.46
C MET A 759 2.28 14.82 -20.21
N ALA A 760 2.49 13.54 -20.52
CA ALA A 760 3.82 12.92 -20.49
C ALA A 760 4.78 13.62 -21.47
N ILE A 761 4.32 13.95 -22.68
CA ILE A 761 5.12 14.69 -23.67
C ILE A 761 5.51 16.08 -23.13
N ARG A 762 4.56 16.84 -22.57
CA ARG A 762 4.84 18.16 -21.99
C ARG A 762 5.82 18.11 -20.82
N ASP A 763 5.69 17.09 -19.97
CA ASP A 763 6.61 16.88 -18.85
C ASP A 763 8.03 16.61 -19.34
N ILE A 764 8.18 15.75 -20.35
CA ILE A 764 9.47 15.48 -21.00
C ILE A 764 10.05 16.74 -21.65
N GLU A 765 9.24 17.54 -22.35
CA GLU A 765 9.66 18.82 -22.93
C GLU A 765 10.16 19.79 -21.85
N ALA A 766 9.49 19.85 -20.70
CA ALA A 766 9.92 20.65 -19.58
C ALA A 766 11.26 20.17 -18.99
N ILE A 767 11.45 18.86 -18.82
CA ILE A 767 12.72 18.26 -18.37
C ILE A 767 13.85 18.60 -19.34
N LEU A 768 13.62 18.48 -20.65
CA LEU A 768 14.62 18.81 -21.67
C LEU A 768 14.95 20.32 -21.68
N GLY A 769 13.94 21.18 -21.49
CA GLY A 769 14.13 22.63 -21.38
C GLY A 769 14.99 23.01 -20.18
N VAL A 770 14.67 22.48 -18.99
CA VAL A 770 15.47 22.71 -17.77
C VAL A 770 16.90 22.19 -17.93
N THR A 771 17.08 21.05 -18.58
CA THR A 771 18.43 20.50 -18.84
C THR A 771 19.25 21.40 -19.77
N ALA A 772 18.62 22.01 -20.78
CA ALA A 772 19.27 22.96 -21.67
C ALA A 772 19.66 24.25 -20.94
N GLU A 773 18.77 24.81 -20.10
CA GLU A 773 19.08 25.97 -19.26
C GLU A 773 20.23 25.70 -18.29
N ASN A 774 20.26 24.53 -17.65
CA ASN A 774 21.34 24.15 -16.74
C ASN A 774 22.68 24.01 -17.47
N LYS A 775 22.71 23.46 -18.69
CA LYS A 775 23.92 23.40 -19.53
C LYS A 775 24.44 24.79 -19.89
N LEU A 776 23.55 25.73 -20.20
CA LEU A 776 23.92 27.12 -20.49
C LEU A 776 24.51 27.82 -19.25
N ARG A 777 23.89 27.67 -18.08
CA ARG A 777 24.39 28.24 -16.82
C ARG A 777 25.75 27.68 -16.40
N LEU A 778 25.96 26.36 -16.56
CA LEU A 778 27.24 25.73 -16.30
C LEU A 778 28.33 26.20 -17.29
N GLY A 779 27.96 26.48 -18.55
CA GLY A 779 28.85 27.06 -19.55
C GLY A 779 29.21 28.53 -19.27
N GLU A 780 28.29 29.30 -18.68
CA GLU A 780 28.51 30.69 -18.26
C GLU A 780 29.28 30.82 -16.93
N GLU A 781 29.32 29.77 -16.09
CA GLU A 781 30.14 29.73 -14.86
C GLU A 781 31.60 29.26 -15.10
N GLN A 782 31.93 28.70 -16.28
CA GLN A 782 33.31 28.29 -16.66
C GLN A 782 34.22 29.30 -17.43
N PRO A 783 33.84 30.53 -17.82
CA PRO A 783 34.74 31.37 -18.61
C PRO A 783 35.79 32.14 -17.79
N TRP A 784 35.93 31.93 -16.47
CA TRP A 784 36.89 32.71 -15.66
C TRP A 784 38.16 31.95 -15.24
N GLU A 785 38.23 30.62 -15.35
CA GLU A 785 39.44 29.86 -14.98
C GLU A 785 40.45 29.69 -16.14
N ALA A 786 40.06 29.97 -17.39
CA ALA A 786 40.97 29.89 -18.54
C ALA A 786 41.79 31.17 -18.78
N ASP A 787 41.35 32.32 -18.26
CA ASP A 787 42.05 33.61 -18.43
C ASP A 787 43.02 33.96 -17.29
N ALA A 788 42.97 33.25 -16.16
CA ALA A 788 43.89 33.43 -15.03
C ALA A 788 45.28 32.77 -15.21
N LEU A 789 45.53 32.11 -16.36
CA LEU A 789 46.83 31.53 -16.73
C LEU A 789 47.56 32.35 -17.79
N LYS A 790 47.13 33.59 -18.06
CA LYS A 790 47.73 34.47 -19.08
C LYS A 790 48.02 35.92 -18.64
N GLU A 791 48.03 36.23 -17.35
CA GLU A 791 48.61 37.49 -16.84
C GLU A 791 49.76 37.27 -15.85
#